data_AF-A0A956SNT1-F1
#
_entry.id   AF-A0A956SNT1-F1
#
_cell.length_a   1.000
_cell.length_b   1.000
_cell.length_c   1.000
_cell.angle_alpha   90.00
_cell.angle_beta   90.00
_cell.angle_gamma   90.00
#
_symmetry.space_group_name_H-M   'P 1'
#
loop_
_entity.id
_entity.type
_entity.pdbx_description
1 polymer ?
#
loop_
_entity_poly.entity_id
_entity_poly.type
_entity_poly.pdbx_seq_one_letter_code
_entity_poly.pdbx_strand_id
1 'polypeptide(L)'
;MRSLPTSVLLGALLLGGCATDRPVGPSDPVPDPPGPPDPALPRWSDPATWAPAAMPGAGEDVTIPAGVTIVLDTTPPALGQLRIDGELLVSDSSDLELAAEEILVAGRLAAGTEALRHRHRFIITLSAGQGAERVGTKVLAVLAGGSLDLHGADRLGWTRLAATAEAGATSLRLRDAHDWRPGDRIVVASTDFDPNHAEELEVWGGSGTEVQLGQSLVHRHWGVTQQVAGRTVDERAEVALLTRNIVIRGDASSDGGFGGHVISLAGGTMRVEGVELYRMGQAGVIARYPLHWHMAGSVPGQYVRNNSIWRTNQRCITIHGTDDAEASGNVCYDHQGHGYFLEDGSESGNLIVGNLGLVSRVPAQAVRLLASDANPATFWLTHPANTVHDNHAAGSTGFGFWYALPVAPTGLSTGQPDAPRLTPLGSFRGNVAHSNRRAGLQVDDGPRADGTTEVTSYTPRLGALSGGEPVPAIFEDFTGWKHRGRAVWLRGTAHRLRGAVLADNMIGATFASSESWLEDALVIGETANQTAIPDPTFPIRGYEFYDGTVGARRVTFVNFMPTAQRPASALGYNRNNSFAISTANFGEAIALVNANAVWLEDPHADRDGDKAAVFRDIDGSVTGEPGRTVVANAPLLVGPSCTWRAEWNSWICPERYVQLQVRSDAGEAVAPLTLARGDGSAATALVGIPNAPSRAFMSVVPGRGYRVTWNGAQPLRPRLVLSRVAEGDRVRVDFPYPATPVRVVRDYQNGSPLPVASSLADAEAAGGDRWWRDPSTGLVTVILHVRSGRTSTTVELQPQ
;
A
#
# COMPACT_ATOMS: atom_id res chain seq x y z
N MET A 1 56.59 32.84 19.48
CA MET A 1 55.21 33.15 19.91
C MET A 1 54.26 32.74 18.80
N ARG A 2 53.35 31.81 19.13
CA ARG A 2 52.10 31.40 18.46
C ARG A 2 52.17 31.00 16.96
N SER A 3 52.31 29.68 16.81
CA SER A 3 51.81 28.78 15.76
C SER A 3 50.26 28.82 15.66
N LEU A 4 49.56 28.50 14.57
CA LEU A 4 49.70 27.46 13.55
C LEU A 4 49.06 27.90 12.20
N PRO A 5 49.43 27.25 11.06
CA PRO A 5 48.93 27.53 9.73
C PRO A 5 48.00 26.45 9.11
N THR A 6 47.45 26.87 7.96
CA THR A 6 46.85 26.22 6.79
C THR A 6 47.21 24.76 6.41
N SER A 7 46.15 23.98 6.15
CA SER A 7 45.78 23.26 4.90
C SER A 7 46.60 22.12 4.25
N VAL A 8 45.80 21.24 3.60
CA VAL A 8 46.03 20.26 2.50
C VAL A 8 46.51 18.86 2.98
N LEU A 9 45.92 17.69 2.65
CA LEU A 9 45.69 17.07 1.31
C LEU A 9 44.82 15.78 1.37
N LEU A 10 44.26 15.44 0.20
CA LEU A 10 43.42 14.30 -0.20
C LEU A 10 43.99 12.88 0.06
N GLY A 11 43.09 11.89 0.20
CA GLY A 11 43.40 10.48 -0.05
C GLY A 11 42.22 9.50 0.00
N ALA A 12 41.74 9.10 -1.19
CA ALA A 12 41.14 7.82 -1.59
C ALA A 12 39.74 7.35 -1.08
N LEU A 13 38.81 7.26 -2.05
CA LEU A 13 37.70 6.30 -2.10
C LEU A 13 38.22 4.87 -2.31
N LEU A 14 37.59 3.88 -1.66
CA LEU A 14 37.33 2.54 -2.19
C LEU A 14 36.20 1.84 -1.39
N LEU A 15 35.49 0.97 -2.09
CA LEU A 15 34.20 0.31 -1.81
C LEU A 15 34.15 -0.61 -0.58
N GLY A 16 32.93 -0.80 -0.04
CA GLY A 16 32.49 -2.08 0.56
C GLY A 16 32.04 -1.99 2.02
N GLY A 17 30.80 -2.41 2.31
CA GLY A 17 30.37 -2.70 3.67
C GLY A 17 28.86 -2.58 3.88
N CYS A 18 28.18 -3.72 3.81
CA CYS A 18 26.80 -3.92 4.25
C CYS A 18 26.54 -3.29 5.63
N ALA A 19 25.31 -2.79 5.84
CA ALA A 19 24.81 -2.46 7.16
C ALA A 19 24.85 -3.71 8.05
N THR A 20 25.88 -3.80 8.89
CA THR A 20 25.97 -4.76 9.99
C THR A 20 25.10 -4.28 11.14
N ASP A 21 24.42 -5.23 11.77
CA ASP A 21 23.77 -5.17 13.07
C ASP A 21 24.42 -4.17 14.02
N ARG A 22 23.62 -3.23 14.53
CA ARG A 22 24.01 -2.48 15.72
C ARG A 22 23.88 -3.43 16.92
N PRO A 23 24.90 -3.54 17.79
CA PRO A 23 24.76 -4.30 19.03
C PRO A 23 23.72 -3.60 19.91
N VAL A 24 22.73 -4.38 20.34
CA VAL A 24 21.87 -4.07 21.47
C VAL A 24 22.78 -3.81 22.67
N GLY A 25 22.71 -2.60 23.24
CA GLY A 25 23.40 -2.30 24.50
C GLY A 25 22.92 -3.24 25.61
N PRO A 26 23.71 -3.46 26.67
CA PRO A 26 23.34 -4.41 27.71
C PRO A 26 21.98 -4.02 28.30
N SER A 27 21.01 -4.90 28.12
CA SER A 27 19.72 -4.87 28.81
C SER A 27 19.99 -4.71 30.31
N ASP A 28 19.27 -3.80 30.96
CA ASP A 28 19.14 -3.83 32.41
C ASP A 28 18.80 -5.26 32.86
N PRO A 29 19.33 -5.74 34.00
CA PRO A 29 19.06 -7.09 34.46
C PRO A 29 17.54 -7.30 34.57
N VAL A 30 17.04 -8.28 33.82
CA VAL A 30 15.66 -8.77 33.91
C VAL A 30 15.43 -9.14 35.38
N PRO A 31 14.43 -8.54 36.07
CA PRO A 31 14.07 -8.95 37.42
C PRO A 31 13.76 -10.44 37.44
N ASP A 32 14.06 -11.13 38.54
CA ASP A 32 13.68 -12.53 38.73
C ASP A 32 12.20 -12.75 38.38
N PRO A 33 11.84 -13.89 37.74
CA PRO A 33 10.45 -14.17 37.40
C PRO A 33 9.61 -14.08 38.67
N PRO A 34 8.49 -13.33 38.67
CA PRO A 34 7.65 -13.26 39.84
C PRO A 34 7.15 -14.68 40.16
N GLY A 35 7.44 -15.14 41.38
CA GLY A 35 6.85 -16.35 41.92
C GLY A 35 5.32 -16.25 42.00
N PRO A 36 4.62 -17.32 42.42
CA PRO A 36 3.19 -17.22 42.72
C PRO A 36 2.91 -16.02 43.65
N PRO A 37 1.75 -15.34 43.53
CA PRO A 37 1.43 -14.17 44.34
C PRO A 37 1.69 -14.45 45.82
N ASP A 38 2.31 -13.49 46.52
CA ASP A 38 2.60 -13.63 47.95
C ASP A 38 1.31 -14.06 48.68
N PRO A 39 1.31 -15.21 49.40
CA PRO A 39 0.11 -15.71 50.07
C PRO A 39 -0.44 -14.74 51.12
N ALA A 40 0.32 -13.71 51.52
CA ALA A 40 -0.13 -12.63 52.40
C ALA A 40 -0.96 -11.53 51.69
N LEU A 41 -1.07 -11.55 50.37
CA LEU A 41 -1.87 -10.55 49.64
C LEU A 41 -3.38 -10.72 49.90
N PRO A 42 -4.13 -9.63 50.08
CA PRO A 42 -5.59 -9.65 50.14
C PRO A 42 -6.21 -10.37 48.94
N ARG A 43 -7.20 -11.22 49.20
CA ARG A 43 -7.90 -12.04 48.19
C ARG A 43 -9.27 -11.46 47.90
N TRP A 44 -9.69 -11.54 46.64
CA TRP A 44 -11.03 -11.11 46.24
C TRP A 44 -12.11 -11.89 46.99
N SER A 45 -11.89 -13.20 47.21
CA SER A 45 -12.83 -14.08 47.90
C SER A 45 -12.95 -13.83 49.41
N ASP A 46 -12.07 -13.04 50.02
CA ASP A 46 -12.11 -12.75 51.46
C ASP A 46 -12.99 -11.52 51.73
N PRO A 47 -14.14 -11.64 52.45
CA PRO A 47 -14.96 -10.49 52.81
C PRO A 47 -14.19 -9.40 53.58
N ALA A 48 -13.13 -9.75 54.32
CA ALA A 48 -12.31 -8.79 55.06
C ALA A 48 -11.46 -7.88 54.16
N THR A 49 -11.28 -8.23 52.88
CA THR A 49 -10.63 -7.37 51.87
C THR A 49 -11.46 -6.12 51.55
N TRP A 50 -12.78 -6.18 51.77
CA TRP A 50 -13.74 -5.18 51.30
C TRP A 50 -14.34 -4.37 52.46
N ALA A 51 -14.79 -3.15 52.17
CA ALA A 51 -15.42 -2.25 53.14
C ALA A 51 -16.81 -1.80 52.64
N PRO A 52 -17.92 -2.15 53.33
CA PRO A 52 -18.00 -2.99 54.54
C PRO A 52 -17.53 -4.43 54.26
N ALA A 53 -17.26 -5.23 55.31
CA ALA A 53 -16.68 -6.59 55.22
C ALA A 53 -17.62 -7.62 54.56
N ALA A 54 -17.87 -7.43 53.27
CA ALA A 54 -18.74 -8.18 52.39
C ALA A 54 -18.18 -8.09 50.97
N MET A 55 -18.18 -9.20 50.23
CA MET A 55 -17.72 -9.20 48.84
C MET A 55 -18.64 -8.33 47.95
N PRO A 56 -18.09 -7.72 46.88
CA PRO A 56 -18.89 -6.94 45.93
C PRO A 56 -20.05 -7.75 45.31
N GLY A 57 -21.20 -7.10 45.23
CA GLY A 57 -22.43 -7.64 44.64
C GLY A 57 -22.58 -7.39 43.14
N ALA A 58 -23.63 -7.98 42.55
CA ALA A 58 -23.95 -7.77 41.14
C ALA A 58 -24.36 -6.31 40.86
N GLY A 59 -23.78 -5.71 39.82
CA GLY A 59 -24.00 -4.32 39.41
C GLY A 59 -23.36 -3.28 40.34
N GLU A 60 -22.57 -3.71 41.33
CA GLU A 60 -21.88 -2.80 42.24
C GLU A 60 -20.65 -2.17 41.56
N ASP A 61 -20.40 -0.90 41.88
CA ASP A 61 -19.18 -0.19 41.51
C ASP A 61 -18.08 -0.49 42.53
N VAL A 62 -16.97 -1.05 42.08
CA VAL A 62 -15.86 -1.50 42.92
C VAL A 62 -14.63 -0.66 42.63
N THR A 63 -13.98 -0.14 43.67
CA THR A 63 -12.69 0.56 43.57
C THR A 63 -11.62 -0.19 44.36
N ILE A 64 -10.51 -0.54 43.71
CA ILE A 64 -9.28 -1.00 44.35
C ILE A 64 -8.41 0.24 44.61
N PRO A 65 -8.24 0.69 45.86
CA PRO A 65 -7.54 1.95 46.16
C PRO A 65 -6.06 1.90 45.81
N ALA A 66 -5.47 3.07 45.56
CA ALA A 66 -4.03 3.20 45.36
C ALA A 66 -3.23 2.61 46.53
N GLY A 67 -2.16 1.87 46.23
CA GLY A 67 -1.32 1.18 47.22
C GLY A 67 -1.90 -0.14 47.74
N VAL A 68 -3.07 -0.57 47.27
CA VAL A 68 -3.67 -1.87 47.60
C VAL A 68 -3.46 -2.83 46.42
N THR A 69 -2.93 -4.02 46.70
CA THR A 69 -2.83 -5.13 45.73
C THR A 69 -3.83 -6.22 46.14
N ILE A 70 -4.73 -6.60 45.23
CA ILE A 70 -5.73 -7.67 45.44
C ILE A 70 -5.47 -8.80 44.45
N VAL A 71 -5.58 -10.04 44.92
CA VAL A 71 -5.57 -11.23 44.06
C VAL A 71 -7.00 -11.63 43.69
N LEU A 72 -7.31 -11.67 42.40
CA LEU A 72 -8.57 -12.24 41.88
C LEU A 72 -8.45 -13.76 41.89
N ASP A 73 -9.05 -14.42 42.89
CA ASP A 73 -8.97 -15.87 43.11
C ASP A 73 -10.34 -16.58 43.07
N THR A 74 -11.40 -15.83 42.78
CA THR A 74 -12.75 -16.35 42.52
C THR A 74 -13.43 -15.49 41.46
N THR A 75 -14.41 -16.04 40.75
CA THR A 75 -15.22 -15.31 39.77
C THR A 75 -16.22 -14.41 40.50
N PRO A 76 -16.10 -13.06 40.45
CA PRO A 76 -17.10 -12.16 41.00
C PRO A 76 -18.43 -12.25 40.24
N PRO A 77 -19.54 -11.80 40.84
CA PRO A 77 -20.74 -11.45 40.07
C PRO A 77 -20.41 -10.33 39.07
N ALA A 78 -21.23 -10.18 38.03
CA ALA A 78 -21.05 -9.10 37.05
C ALA A 78 -21.15 -7.73 37.74
N LEU A 79 -20.11 -6.91 37.59
CA LEU A 79 -19.98 -5.60 38.24
C LEU A 79 -20.54 -4.48 37.35
N GLY A 80 -20.82 -3.32 37.95
CA GLY A 80 -21.06 -2.08 37.20
C GLY A 80 -19.71 -1.58 36.66
N GLN A 81 -19.05 -0.73 37.44
CA GLN A 81 -17.68 -0.29 37.20
C GLN A 81 -16.67 -1.04 38.09
N LEU A 82 -15.54 -1.45 37.52
CA LEU A 82 -14.34 -1.83 38.28
C LEU A 82 -13.24 -0.80 38.04
N ARG A 83 -12.96 0.03 39.05
CA ARG A 83 -11.86 0.99 39.05
C ARG A 83 -10.66 0.42 39.81
N ILE A 84 -9.50 0.38 39.15
CA ILE A 84 -8.26 -0.17 39.70
C ILE A 84 -7.25 0.97 39.81
N ASP A 85 -7.21 1.65 40.97
CA ASP A 85 -6.18 2.66 41.28
C ASP A 85 -4.93 2.02 41.93
N GLY A 86 -5.09 0.85 42.57
CA GLY A 86 -4.02 -0.02 43.05
C GLY A 86 -3.65 -1.11 42.05
N GLU A 87 -3.57 -2.37 42.48
CA GLU A 87 -3.26 -3.51 41.62
C GLU A 87 -4.28 -4.64 41.74
N LEU A 88 -4.66 -5.23 40.62
CA LEU A 88 -5.42 -6.47 40.53
C LEU A 88 -4.58 -7.53 39.82
N LEU A 89 -4.19 -8.57 40.57
CA LEU A 89 -3.43 -9.71 40.06
C LEU A 89 -4.36 -10.91 39.88
N VAL A 90 -4.45 -11.45 38.67
CA VAL A 90 -5.30 -12.61 38.39
C VAL A 90 -4.60 -13.89 38.82
N SER A 91 -5.24 -14.67 39.69
CA SER A 91 -4.73 -15.98 40.11
C SER A 91 -4.72 -16.97 38.94
N ASP A 92 -3.63 -17.72 38.80
CA ASP A 92 -3.48 -18.78 37.80
C ASP A 92 -3.69 -20.19 38.42
N SER A 93 -4.58 -20.30 39.40
CA SER A 93 -4.88 -21.56 40.11
C SER A 93 -6.12 -22.30 39.59
N SER A 94 -6.98 -21.60 38.85
CA SER A 94 -8.26 -22.08 38.35
C SER A 94 -8.76 -21.17 37.24
N ASP A 95 -9.77 -21.63 36.50
CA ASP A 95 -10.44 -20.79 35.51
C ASP A 95 -11.26 -19.69 36.19
N LEU A 96 -11.20 -18.47 35.67
CA LEU A 96 -11.83 -17.28 36.24
C LEU A 96 -12.55 -16.45 35.17
N GLU A 97 -13.59 -15.74 35.58
CA GLU A 97 -14.27 -14.73 34.75
C GLU A 97 -14.41 -13.42 35.52
N LEU A 98 -14.19 -12.31 34.83
CA LEU A 98 -14.40 -10.95 35.30
C LEU A 98 -15.38 -10.27 34.33
N ALA A 99 -16.62 -10.08 34.79
CA ALA A 99 -17.64 -9.38 34.02
C ALA A 99 -17.88 -8.00 34.60
N ALA A 100 -17.87 -6.97 33.75
CA ALA A 100 -18.15 -5.60 34.15
C ALA A 100 -18.72 -4.79 32.97
N GLU A 101 -19.46 -3.72 33.27
CA GLU A 101 -19.84 -2.73 32.25
C GLU A 101 -18.61 -1.90 31.82
N GLU A 102 -17.74 -1.60 32.80
CA GLU A 102 -16.54 -0.77 32.65
C GLU A 102 -15.41 -1.28 33.54
N ILE A 103 -14.19 -1.33 33.00
CA ILE A 103 -12.96 -1.57 33.74
C ILE A 103 -12.00 -0.41 33.50
N LEU A 104 -11.68 0.36 34.56
CA LEU A 104 -10.83 1.54 34.50
C LEU A 104 -9.53 1.27 35.25
N VAL A 105 -8.40 1.22 34.55
CA VAL A 105 -7.10 0.86 35.11
C VAL A 105 -6.23 2.12 35.24
N ALA A 106 -6.11 2.66 36.45
CA ALA A 106 -5.20 3.75 36.79
C ALA A 106 -3.93 3.27 37.50
N GLY A 107 -3.96 2.08 38.10
CA GLY A 107 -2.81 1.37 38.65
C GLY A 107 -2.40 0.19 37.76
N ARG A 108 -2.67 -1.06 38.16
CA ARG A 108 -2.25 -2.24 37.37
C ARG A 108 -3.29 -3.35 37.33
N LEU A 109 -3.60 -3.85 36.14
CA LEU A 109 -4.31 -5.12 35.93
C LEU A 109 -3.35 -6.10 35.28
N ALA A 110 -3.07 -7.21 35.96
CA ALA A 110 -2.11 -8.20 35.48
C ALA A 110 -2.66 -9.64 35.48
N ALA A 111 -2.52 -10.35 34.37
CA ALA A 111 -2.75 -11.79 34.24
C ALA A 111 -1.54 -12.43 33.56
N GLY A 112 -0.67 -13.05 34.36
CA GLY A 112 0.63 -13.52 33.91
C GLY A 112 1.64 -12.38 33.70
N THR A 113 2.82 -12.75 33.23
CA THR A 113 3.90 -11.86 32.80
C THR A 113 4.58 -12.44 31.56
N GLU A 114 5.46 -11.67 30.93
CA GLU A 114 6.27 -12.15 29.81
C GLU A 114 7.13 -13.37 30.18
N ALA A 115 7.66 -13.42 31.41
CA ALA A 115 8.46 -14.55 31.90
C ALA A 115 7.60 -15.72 32.42
N LEU A 116 6.43 -15.43 33.00
CA LEU A 116 5.52 -16.43 33.57
C LEU A 116 4.12 -16.27 33.00
N ARG A 117 3.83 -17.04 31.94
CA ARG A 117 2.53 -17.02 31.25
C ARG A 117 1.40 -17.53 32.14
N HIS A 118 0.22 -16.91 32.02
CA HIS A 118 -1.02 -17.40 32.58
C HIS A 118 -1.50 -18.65 31.82
N ARG A 119 -1.82 -19.74 32.52
CA ARG A 119 -2.11 -21.06 31.92
C ARG A 119 -3.59 -21.43 31.98
N HIS A 120 -4.28 -21.02 33.03
CA HIS A 120 -5.72 -21.23 33.20
C HIS A 120 -6.53 -20.28 32.32
N ARG A 121 -7.84 -20.55 32.22
CA ARG A 121 -8.73 -19.72 31.42
C ARG A 121 -9.12 -18.47 32.22
N PHE A 122 -8.91 -17.30 31.64
CA PHE A 122 -9.36 -16.04 32.21
C PHE A 122 -10.19 -15.25 31.20
N ILE A 123 -11.46 -15.00 31.52
CA ILE A 123 -12.39 -14.31 30.63
C ILE A 123 -12.71 -12.94 31.19
N ILE A 124 -12.56 -11.89 30.38
CA ILE A 124 -13.10 -10.56 30.62
C ILE A 124 -14.32 -10.38 29.73
N THR A 125 -15.50 -10.18 30.33
CA THR A 125 -16.76 -9.94 29.61
C THR A 125 -17.22 -8.50 29.83
N LEU A 126 -17.38 -7.75 28.74
CA LEU A 126 -17.76 -6.33 28.74
C LEU A 126 -19.24 -6.17 28.34
N SER A 127 -20.07 -5.71 29.29
CA SER A 127 -21.51 -5.47 29.12
C SER A 127 -21.88 -3.99 28.94
N ALA A 128 -23.06 -3.73 28.39
CA ALA A 128 -23.54 -2.35 28.26
C ALA A 128 -23.93 -1.78 29.62
N GLY A 129 -23.54 -0.53 29.86
CA GLY A 129 -23.81 0.25 31.07
C GLY A 129 -24.07 1.72 30.78
N GLN A 130 -24.04 2.56 31.82
CA GLN A 130 -24.22 4.01 31.67
C GLN A 130 -23.09 4.69 30.89
N GLY A 131 -21.86 4.14 30.93
CA GLY A 131 -20.69 4.66 30.22
C GLY A 131 -19.89 5.64 31.07
N ALA A 132 -18.58 5.41 31.18
CA ALA A 132 -17.65 6.34 31.79
C ALA A 132 -17.52 7.59 30.92
N GLU A 133 -17.44 8.76 31.55
CA GLU A 133 -17.22 10.02 30.84
C GLU A 133 -16.00 9.89 29.92
N ARG A 134 -16.17 10.26 28.64
CA ARG A 134 -15.16 10.29 27.57
C ARG A 134 -14.77 8.94 26.94
N VAL A 135 -14.65 7.85 27.70
CA VAL A 135 -14.26 6.53 27.15
C VAL A 135 -15.44 5.63 26.77
N GLY A 136 -16.66 5.92 27.22
CA GLY A 136 -17.86 5.16 26.86
C GLY A 136 -18.08 3.92 27.72
N THR A 137 -18.85 2.96 27.19
CA THR A 137 -19.24 1.71 27.87
C THR A 137 -18.75 0.47 27.12
N LYS A 138 -18.89 -0.73 27.72
CA LYS A 138 -18.27 -1.98 27.27
C LYS A 138 -16.76 -1.82 27.10
N VAL A 139 -16.11 -1.24 28.10
CA VAL A 139 -14.74 -0.73 27.98
C VAL A 139 -13.80 -1.35 28.99
N LEU A 140 -12.59 -1.67 28.53
CA LEU A 140 -11.41 -1.77 29.37
C LEU A 140 -10.48 -0.61 29.00
N ALA A 141 -10.36 0.39 29.88
CA ALA A 141 -9.57 1.59 29.64
C ALA A 141 -8.33 1.62 30.54
N VAL A 142 -7.16 1.78 29.92
CA VAL A 142 -5.91 2.08 30.63
C VAL A 142 -5.76 3.60 30.69
N LEU A 143 -5.85 4.13 31.91
CA LEU A 143 -5.76 5.55 32.20
C LEU A 143 -4.29 5.97 32.37
N ALA A 144 -4.05 7.29 32.45
CA ALA A 144 -2.72 7.82 32.69
C ALA A 144 -2.11 7.26 33.99
N GLY A 145 -0.88 6.74 33.92
CA GLY A 145 -0.21 6.06 35.03
C GLY A 145 -0.58 4.58 35.19
N GLY A 146 -1.62 4.13 34.50
CA GLY A 146 -2.10 2.75 34.54
C GLY A 146 -1.32 1.80 33.65
N SER A 147 -1.37 0.51 33.97
CA SER A 147 -0.76 -0.58 33.19
C SER A 147 -1.69 -1.78 33.04
N LEU A 148 -1.80 -2.25 31.79
CA LEU A 148 -2.47 -3.50 31.44
C LEU A 148 -1.44 -4.52 30.97
N ASP A 149 -1.28 -5.59 31.74
CA ASP A 149 -0.33 -6.67 31.48
C ASP A 149 -1.08 -7.99 31.35
N LEU A 150 -1.29 -8.45 30.11
CA LEU A 150 -1.96 -9.73 29.85
C LEU A 150 -1.04 -10.62 29.05
N HIS A 151 -0.64 -11.76 29.60
CA HIS A 151 0.30 -12.69 28.98
C HIS A 151 -0.26 -14.11 29.05
N GLY A 152 -0.99 -14.50 28.00
CA GLY A 152 -1.57 -15.82 27.83
C GLY A 152 -0.53 -16.90 27.55
N ALA A 153 -0.98 -18.15 27.41
CA ALA A 153 -0.08 -19.26 27.14
C ALA A 153 0.65 -19.09 25.80
N ASP A 154 1.92 -19.49 25.76
CA ASP A 154 2.69 -19.56 24.50
C ASP A 154 2.10 -20.65 23.61
N ARG A 155 1.47 -20.24 22.51
CA ARG A 155 0.88 -21.12 21.50
C ARG A 155 1.24 -20.67 20.11
N LEU A 156 1.35 -21.61 19.17
CA LEU A 156 1.56 -21.29 17.77
C LEU A 156 0.35 -20.51 17.23
N GLY A 157 0.53 -19.23 16.95
CA GLY A 157 -0.57 -18.35 16.54
C GLY A 157 -1.06 -18.60 15.12
N TRP A 158 -0.13 -18.73 14.17
CA TRP A 158 -0.46 -19.11 12.80
C TRP A 158 0.76 -19.72 12.11
N THR A 159 0.50 -20.50 11.06
CA THR A 159 1.50 -21.14 10.21
C THR A 159 0.93 -21.23 8.78
N ARG A 160 1.56 -22.00 7.90
CA ARG A 160 1.04 -22.34 6.57
C ARG A 160 0.85 -23.85 6.43
N LEU A 161 0.05 -24.26 5.46
CA LEU A 161 0.00 -25.66 5.04
C LEU A 161 1.38 -26.15 4.55
N ALA A 162 1.59 -27.47 4.60
CA ALA A 162 2.74 -28.18 4.02
C ALA A 162 2.33 -29.21 2.96
N ALA A 163 1.04 -29.45 2.80
CA ALA A 163 0.46 -30.17 1.67
C ALA A 163 -0.88 -29.55 1.31
N THR A 164 -1.24 -29.56 0.03
CA THR A 164 -2.56 -29.11 -0.43
C THR A 164 -3.65 -29.94 0.24
N ALA A 165 -4.63 -29.26 0.81
CA ALA A 165 -5.82 -29.88 1.39
C ALA A 165 -6.97 -29.73 0.40
N GLU A 166 -7.46 -30.85 -0.15
CA GLU A 166 -8.56 -30.85 -1.10
C GLU A 166 -9.90 -30.58 -0.43
N ALA A 167 -10.88 -30.10 -1.20
CA ALA A 167 -12.26 -30.06 -0.73
C ALA A 167 -12.71 -31.47 -0.28
N GLY A 168 -13.39 -31.55 0.85
CA GLY A 168 -13.77 -32.80 1.51
C GLY A 168 -12.72 -33.35 2.50
N ALA A 169 -11.49 -32.80 2.54
CA ALA A 169 -10.48 -33.25 3.49
C ALA A 169 -10.89 -32.96 4.95
N THR A 170 -10.62 -33.93 5.83
CA THR A 170 -10.92 -33.86 7.27
C THR A 170 -9.66 -33.70 8.13
N SER A 171 -8.52 -33.45 7.49
CA SER A 171 -7.24 -33.25 8.18
C SER A 171 -6.35 -32.29 7.40
N LEU A 172 -5.49 -31.55 8.12
CA LEU A 172 -4.51 -30.64 7.54
C LEU A 172 -3.09 -31.12 7.86
N ARG A 173 -2.16 -30.91 6.94
CA ARG A 173 -0.72 -31.01 7.16
C ARG A 173 -0.12 -29.60 7.20
N LEU A 174 0.43 -29.21 8.34
CA LEU A 174 1.02 -27.90 8.58
C LEU A 174 2.54 -27.91 8.31
N ARG A 175 3.11 -26.72 8.10
CA ARG A 175 4.56 -26.49 8.04
C ARG A 175 5.22 -26.70 9.39
N ASP A 176 4.64 -26.10 10.42
CA ASP A 176 5.21 -26.11 11.78
C ASP A 176 4.41 -27.03 12.70
N ALA A 177 5.07 -27.53 13.75
CA ALA A 177 4.40 -28.32 14.77
C ALA A 177 3.54 -27.42 15.65
N HIS A 178 2.34 -27.88 16.03
CA HIS A 178 1.38 -27.11 16.81
C HIS A 178 1.13 -27.71 18.20
N ASP A 179 0.64 -26.87 19.10
CA ASP A 179 0.15 -27.20 20.44
C ASP A 179 -1.40 -27.08 20.53
N TRP A 180 -2.07 -27.01 19.38
CA TRP A 180 -3.54 -26.94 19.28
C TRP A 180 -4.23 -28.20 19.83
N ARG A 181 -5.36 -28.01 20.51
CA ARG A 181 -6.08 -29.00 21.31
C ARG A 181 -7.47 -29.24 20.73
N PRO A 182 -8.08 -30.42 20.98
CA PRO A 182 -9.48 -30.62 20.67
C PRO A 182 -10.38 -29.51 21.25
N GLY A 183 -11.28 -28.97 20.44
CA GLY A 183 -12.15 -27.84 20.77
C GLY A 183 -11.59 -26.45 20.42
N ASP A 184 -10.30 -26.33 20.07
CA ASP A 184 -9.75 -25.08 19.55
C ASP A 184 -10.40 -24.71 18.21
N ARG A 185 -10.58 -23.41 17.97
CA ARG A 185 -11.03 -22.88 16.68
C ARG A 185 -9.83 -22.44 15.87
N ILE A 186 -9.82 -22.77 14.59
CA ILE A 186 -8.82 -22.30 13.63
C ILE A 186 -9.51 -21.66 12.42
N VAL A 187 -8.75 -20.90 11.64
CA VAL A 187 -9.14 -20.47 10.29
C VAL A 187 -8.08 -20.87 9.28
N VAL A 188 -8.52 -21.34 8.11
CA VAL A 188 -7.67 -21.59 6.92
C VAL A 188 -7.93 -20.48 5.90
N ALA A 189 -6.88 -19.81 5.45
CA ALA A 189 -6.96 -18.70 4.49
C ALA A 189 -7.38 -19.18 3.09
N SER A 190 -8.04 -18.30 2.33
CA SER A 190 -8.34 -18.57 0.92
C SER A 190 -7.07 -18.71 0.09
N THR A 191 -7.07 -19.66 -0.86
CA THR A 191 -6.06 -19.76 -1.92
C THR A 191 -6.63 -19.48 -3.32
N ASP A 192 -7.77 -18.78 -3.36
CA ASP A 192 -8.54 -18.39 -4.55
C ASP A 192 -8.66 -16.85 -4.64
N PHE A 193 -9.24 -16.34 -5.72
CA PHE A 193 -9.62 -14.93 -5.89
C PHE A 193 -10.76 -14.47 -4.98
N ASP A 194 -11.52 -15.39 -4.37
CA ASP A 194 -12.55 -15.05 -3.39
C ASP A 194 -11.99 -15.11 -1.97
N PRO A 195 -11.94 -13.98 -1.24
CA PRO A 195 -11.51 -14.00 0.16
C PRO A 195 -12.46 -14.81 1.05
N ASN A 196 -13.72 -15.01 0.65
CA ASN A 196 -14.71 -15.75 1.43
C ASN A 196 -14.56 -17.28 1.33
N HIS A 197 -13.58 -17.79 0.58
CA HIS A 197 -13.22 -19.21 0.65
C HIS A 197 -12.34 -19.53 1.88
N ALA A 198 -12.04 -18.56 2.74
CA ALA A 198 -11.47 -18.85 4.05
C ALA A 198 -12.47 -19.64 4.92
N GLU A 199 -11.99 -20.60 5.71
CA GLU A 199 -12.84 -21.53 6.45
C GLU A 199 -12.50 -21.59 7.94
N GLU A 200 -13.50 -21.37 8.79
CA GLU A 200 -13.39 -21.50 10.24
C GLU A 200 -13.74 -22.94 10.66
N LEU A 201 -12.83 -23.60 11.37
CA LEU A 201 -12.88 -25.02 11.68
C LEU A 201 -12.65 -25.28 13.17
N GLU A 202 -13.18 -26.40 13.67
CA GLU A 202 -12.84 -26.91 14.99
C GLU A 202 -11.76 -27.99 14.88
N VAL A 203 -10.78 -27.95 15.78
CA VAL A 203 -9.78 -29.01 15.95
C VAL A 203 -10.41 -30.15 16.75
N TRP A 204 -10.33 -31.39 16.26
CA TRP A 204 -10.76 -32.59 16.99
C TRP A 204 -9.59 -33.43 17.52
N GLY A 205 -8.39 -33.18 17.03
CA GLY A 205 -7.18 -33.88 17.44
C GLY A 205 -6.03 -33.57 16.51
N GLY A 206 -4.97 -34.36 16.60
CA GLY A 206 -3.74 -34.12 15.86
C GLY A 206 -2.52 -34.03 16.76
N SER A 207 -1.34 -34.12 16.17
CA SER A 207 -0.07 -33.98 16.88
C SER A 207 1.05 -33.61 15.90
N GLY A 208 2.11 -32.99 16.41
CA GLY A 208 3.18 -32.50 15.55
C GLY A 208 2.62 -31.53 14.53
N THR A 209 2.71 -31.85 13.24
CA THR A 209 2.26 -31.00 12.14
C THR A 209 0.94 -31.46 11.51
N GLU A 210 0.18 -32.35 12.15
CA GLU A 210 -1.06 -32.89 11.61
C GLU A 210 -2.24 -32.49 12.50
N VAL A 211 -3.27 -31.88 11.89
CA VAL A 211 -4.50 -31.46 12.56
C VAL A 211 -5.67 -32.28 12.03
N GLN A 212 -6.49 -32.84 12.91
CA GLN A 212 -7.76 -33.48 12.58
C GLN A 212 -8.90 -32.47 12.76
N LEU A 213 -9.76 -32.35 11.76
CA LEU A 213 -10.82 -31.36 11.68
C LEU A 213 -12.18 -31.95 12.10
N GLY A 214 -12.99 -31.16 12.79
CA GLY A 214 -14.35 -31.54 13.17
C GLY A 214 -15.36 -31.54 12.02
N GLN A 215 -15.01 -30.89 10.92
CA GLN A 215 -15.78 -30.89 9.68
C GLN A 215 -14.85 -30.97 8.48
N SER A 216 -15.37 -31.50 7.36
CA SER A 216 -14.63 -31.51 6.10
C SER A 216 -14.55 -30.12 5.50
N LEU A 217 -13.40 -29.80 4.88
CA LEU A 217 -13.23 -28.57 4.09
C LEU A 217 -14.24 -28.50 2.95
N VAL A 218 -14.76 -27.30 2.68
CA VAL A 218 -15.63 -27.00 1.54
C VAL A 218 -14.80 -26.64 0.31
N HIS A 219 -13.69 -25.94 0.52
CA HIS A 219 -12.79 -25.46 -0.53
C HIS A 219 -11.45 -26.19 -0.51
N ARG A 220 -10.79 -26.21 -1.67
CA ARG A 220 -9.39 -26.64 -1.77
C ARG A 220 -8.49 -25.51 -1.25
N HIS A 221 -7.49 -25.87 -0.45
CA HIS A 221 -6.48 -24.97 0.09
C HIS A 221 -5.09 -25.41 -0.36
N TRP A 222 -4.44 -24.58 -1.17
CA TRP A 222 -3.09 -24.85 -1.67
C TRP A 222 -2.08 -24.93 -0.53
N GLY A 223 -1.18 -25.91 -0.58
CA GLY A 223 -0.26 -26.17 0.53
C GLY A 223 1.16 -26.55 0.11
N VAL A 224 1.53 -26.34 -1.15
CA VAL A 224 2.89 -26.59 -1.65
C VAL A 224 3.57 -25.32 -2.19
N THR A 225 4.89 -25.26 -2.11
CA THR A 225 5.68 -24.22 -2.78
C THR A 225 6.03 -24.66 -4.20
N GLN A 226 6.24 -23.69 -5.09
CA GLN A 226 6.63 -23.92 -6.47
C GLN A 226 8.01 -23.29 -6.74
N GLN A 227 8.79 -23.89 -7.63
CA GLN A 227 10.00 -23.27 -8.17
C GLN A 227 9.72 -22.80 -9.59
N VAL A 228 9.75 -21.49 -9.82
CA VAL A 228 9.46 -20.88 -11.12
C VAL A 228 10.61 -19.95 -11.47
N ALA A 229 11.27 -20.22 -12.60
CA ALA A 229 12.42 -19.46 -13.08
C ALA A 229 13.51 -19.23 -12.00
N GLY A 230 13.77 -20.23 -11.15
CA GLY A 230 14.79 -20.17 -10.11
C GLY A 230 14.40 -19.39 -8.84
N ARG A 231 13.15 -18.94 -8.70
CA ARG A 231 12.63 -18.34 -7.45
C ARG A 231 11.50 -19.21 -6.87
N THR A 232 11.38 -19.14 -5.54
CA THR A 232 10.30 -19.81 -4.82
C THR A 232 9.03 -18.97 -4.91
N VAL A 233 7.92 -19.60 -5.28
CA VAL A 233 6.57 -19.04 -5.25
C VAL A 233 5.80 -19.76 -4.16
N ASP A 234 5.35 -19.02 -3.14
CA ASP A 234 4.65 -19.57 -1.98
C ASP A 234 3.23 -19.00 -1.92
N GLU A 235 2.27 -19.80 -2.33
CA GLU A 235 0.83 -19.49 -2.31
C GLU A 235 0.08 -20.39 -1.31
N ARG A 236 0.80 -20.90 -0.31
CA ARG A 236 0.23 -21.84 0.66
C ARG A 236 -0.71 -21.10 1.60
N ALA A 237 -1.87 -21.70 1.85
CA ALA A 237 -2.83 -21.17 2.80
C ALA A 237 -2.20 -21.01 4.18
N GLU A 238 -2.42 -19.84 4.79
CA GLU A 238 -2.19 -19.63 6.20
C GLU A 238 -3.25 -20.39 7.02
N VAL A 239 -2.84 -20.93 8.16
CA VAL A 239 -3.72 -21.57 9.14
C VAL A 239 -3.46 -20.93 10.49
N ALA A 240 -4.49 -20.35 11.10
CA ALA A 240 -4.36 -19.55 12.31
C ALA A 240 -5.26 -20.05 13.44
N LEU A 241 -4.72 -20.06 14.66
CA LEU A 241 -5.43 -20.36 15.90
C LEU A 241 -6.24 -19.14 16.35
N LEU A 242 -7.54 -19.33 16.51
CA LEU A 242 -8.46 -18.27 16.95
C LEU A 242 -8.64 -18.25 18.46
N THR A 243 -8.61 -19.41 19.12
CA THR A 243 -8.88 -19.54 20.56
C THR A 243 -7.65 -19.35 21.44
N ARG A 244 -7.79 -18.60 22.54
CA ARG A 244 -6.76 -18.41 23.56
C ARG A 244 -7.32 -18.62 24.98
N ASN A 245 -6.43 -18.77 25.97
CA ASN A 245 -6.87 -18.99 27.35
C ASN A 245 -7.26 -17.69 28.06
N ILE A 246 -6.62 -16.56 27.74
CA ILE A 246 -7.12 -15.23 28.13
C ILE A 246 -8.03 -14.72 27.02
N VAL A 247 -9.26 -14.31 27.36
CA VAL A 247 -10.28 -13.83 26.43
C VAL A 247 -10.79 -12.47 26.88
N ILE A 248 -10.85 -11.49 26.00
CA ILE A 248 -11.61 -10.24 26.19
C ILE A 248 -12.76 -10.26 25.19
N ARG A 249 -13.99 -10.12 25.66
CA ARG A 249 -15.17 -10.16 24.79
C ARG A 249 -16.25 -9.17 25.15
N GLY A 250 -16.99 -8.73 24.13
CA GLY A 250 -18.33 -8.18 24.35
C GLY A 250 -19.32 -9.30 24.75
N ASP A 251 -20.34 -8.95 25.55
CA ASP A 251 -21.45 -9.85 25.84
C ASP A 251 -22.23 -10.29 24.57
N ALA A 252 -23.30 -11.09 24.73
CA ALA A 252 -24.09 -11.58 23.60
C ALA A 252 -24.79 -10.48 22.78
N SER A 253 -25.09 -9.32 23.36
CA SER A 253 -25.73 -8.21 22.64
C SER A 253 -24.80 -7.59 21.58
N SER A 254 -23.50 -7.84 21.70
CA SER A 254 -22.48 -7.33 20.78
C SER A 254 -22.56 -7.88 19.36
N ASP A 255 -23.29 -8.97 19.14
CA ASP A 255 -23.61 -9.47 17.78
C ASP A 255 -24.44 -8.45 16.97
N GLY A 256 -25.10 -7.49 17.63
CA GLY A 256 -25.84 -6.41 16.99
C GLY A 256 -24.98 -5.26 16.44
N GLY A 257 -23.65 -5.37 16.48
CA GLY A 257 -22.73 -4.33 16.00
C GLY A 257 -22.09 -3.49 17.12
N PHE A 258 -22.46 -3.70 18.39
CA PHE A 258 -21.99 -2.90 19.53
C PHE A 258 -21.14 -3.74 20.49
N GLY A 259 -19.87 -3.92 20.12
CA GLY A 259 -18.88 -4.75 20.82
C GLY A 259 -18.21 -4.11 22.03
N GLY A 260 -17.42 -4.93 22.73
CA GLY A 260 -16.46 -4.44 23.71
C GLY A 260 -15.30 -3.70 23.05
N HIS A 261 -14.59 -2.86 23.80
CA HIS A 261 -13.39 -2.19 23.30
C HIS A 261 -12.32 -2.03 24.38
N VAL A 262 -11.06 -1.98 23.94
CA VAL A 262 -9.90 -1.69 24.79
C VAL A 262 -9.28 -0.39 24.31
N ILE A 263 -8.94 0.50 25.24
CA ILE A 263 -8.27 1.77 24.93
C ILE A 263 -7.17 2.08 25.94
N SER A 264 -5.97 2.38 25.46
CA SER A 264 -4.88 2.93 26.28
C SER A 264 -4.74 4.42 25.96
N LEU A 265 -5.02 5.26 26.96
CA LEU A 265 -4.91 6.72 26.84
C LEU A 265 -3.45 7.17 27.00
N ALA A 266 -3.19 8.44 26.70
CA ALA A 266 -1.91 9.10 26.98
C ALA A 266 -1.44 8.84 28.42
N GLY A 267 -0.19 8.36 28.55
CA GLY A 267 0.43 7.99 29.83
C GLY A 267 0.03 6.61 30.38
N GLY A 268 -0.85 5.86 29.70
CA GLY A 268 -1.13 4.46 29.99
C GLY A 268 -0.14 3.51 29.32
N THR A 269 0.04 2.32 29.90
CA THR A 269 0.91 1.25 29.38
C THR A 269 0.11 0.02 29.02
N MET A 270 0.23 -0.46 27.77
CA MET A 270 -0.44 -1.67 27.30
C MET A 270 0.57 -2.72 26.80
N ARG A 271 0.57 -3.90 27.42
CA ARG A 271 1.36 -5.08 27.05
C ARG A 271 0.47 -6.32 27.03
N VAL A 272 -0.02 -6.65 25.84
CA VAL A 272 -1.04 -7.70 25.66
C VAL A 272 -0.52 -8.75 24.70
N GLU A 273 -0.36 -9.98 25.18
CA GLU A 273 0.21 -11.07 24.40
C GLU A 273 -0.55 -12.38 24.57
N GLY A 274 -0.82 -13.06 23.45
CA GLY A 274 -1.48 -14.38 23.47
C GLY A 274 -2.94 -14.32 23.92
N VAL A 275 -3.63 -13.19 23.72
CA VAL A 275 -5.01 -12.94 24.14
C VAL A 275 -5.98 -13.10 22.95
N GLU A 276 -7.15 -13.66 23.21
CA GLU A 276 -8.28 -13.71 22.28
C GLU A 276 -9.20 -12.50 22.49
N LEU A 277 -9.60 -11.86 21.41
CA LEU A 277 -10.55 -10.75 21.37
C LEU A 277 -11.70 -11.12 20.43
N TYR A 278 -12.91 -11.22 21.01
CA TYR A 278 -14.10 -11.70 20.30
C TYR A 278 -15.31 -10.78 20.54
N ARG A 279 -16.13 -10.51 19.51
CA ARG A 279 -17.26 -9.54 19.60
C ARG A 279 -16.81 -8.15 20.06
N MET A 280 -15.70 -7.68 19.51
CA MET A 280 -15.09 -6.41 19.86
C MET A 280 -15.31 -5.34 18.77
N GLY A 281 -15.11 -4.08 19.13
CA GLY A 281 -15.36 -2.90 18.29
C GLY A 281 -16.84 -2.48 18.28
N GLN A 282 -17.11 -1.17 18.16
CA GLN A 282 -18.47 -0.63 18.09
C GLN A 282 -18.69 0.04 16.73
N ALA A 283 -19.58 -0.56 15.92
CA ALA A 283 -19.89 -0.07 14.59
C ALA A 283 -20.46 1.36 14.63
N GLY A 284 -19.91 2.25 13.82
CA GLY A 284 -20.35 3.64 13.71
C GLY A 284 -19.92 4.55 14.85
N VAL A 285 -19.14 4.04 15.82
CA VAL A 285 -18.64 4.84 16.95
C VAL A 285 -17.12 4.97 16.85
N ILE A 286 -16.64 6.21 16.73
CA ILE A 286 -15.20 6.53 16.65
C ILE A 286 -14.50 6.15 17.96
N ALA A 287 -13.25 5.71 17.87
CA ALA A 287 -12.38 5.39 19.00
C ALA A 287 -12.84 4.20 19.88
N ARG A 288 -13.68 3.30 19.34
CA ARG A 288 -14.19 2.10 20.01
C ARG A 288 -13.74 0.85 19.25
N TYR A 289 -12.50 0.41 19.50
CA TYR A 289 -11.82 -0.65 18.75
C TYR A 289 -11.33 -1.79 19.67
N PRO A 290 -11.09 -3.00 19.14
CA PRO A 290 -10.66 -4.13 19.96
C PRO A 290 -9.37 -3.87 20.76
N LEU A 291 -8.34 -3.27 20.14
CA LEU A 291 -7.12 -2.78 20.80
C LEU A 291 -6.77 -1.40 20.21
N HIS A 292 -6.59 -0.39 21.06
CA HIS A 292 -6.43 1.00 20.63
C HIS A 292 -5.44 1.75 21.52
N TRP A 293 -4.30 2.17 20.98
CA TRP A 293 -3.52 3.25 21.58
C TRP A 293 -4.07 4.59 21.11
N HIS A 294 -4.45 5.44 22.05
CA HIS A 294 -5.10 6.71 21.76
C HIS A 294 -4.28 7.89 22.23
N MET A 295 -3.67 8.60 21.28
CA MET A 295 -2.84 9.78 21.50
C MET A 295 -1.75 9.53 22.54
N ALA A 296 -1.12 8.35 22.49
CA ALA A 296 -0.17 7.93 23.53
C ALA A 296 1.22 8.56 23.38
N GLY A 297 1.50 9.22 22.24
CA GLY A 297 2.83 9.72 21.92
C GLY A 297 3.82 8.57 21.70
N SER A 298 5.09 8.78 22.03
CA SER A 298 6.12 7.73 21.95
C SER A 298 5.95 6.72 23.08
N VAL A 299 5.79 5.44 22.73
CA VAL A 299 5.52 4.33 23.67
C VAL A 299 6.49 3.15 23.54
N PRO A 300 7.82 3.38 23.53
CA PRO A 300 8.79 2.29 23.38
C PRO A 300 8.59 1.23 24.48
N GLY A 301 8.56 -0.04 24.06
CA GLY A 301 8.36 -1.19 24.96
C GLY A 301 6.89 -1.57 25.21
N GLN A 302 5.92 -0.80 24.69
CA GLN A 302 4.52 -1.22 24.64
C GLN A 302 4.26 -2.12 23.43
N TYR A 303 3.40 -3.14 23.61
CA TYR A 303 3.17 -4.12 22.57
C TYR A 303 1.82 -4.82 22.62
N VAL A 304 1.35 -5.23 21.45
CA VAL A 304 0.30 -6.23 21.25
C VAL A 304 0.87 -7.37 20.39
N ARG A 305 1.07 -8.56 20.99
CA ARG A 305 1.77 -9.68 20.34
C ARG A 305 0.96 -10.96 20.29
N ASN A 306 1.02 -11.71 19.18
CA ASN A 306 0.44 -13.06 19.08
C ASN A 306 -1.03 -13.15 19.55
N ASN A 307 -1.80 -12.06 19.44
CA ASN A 307 -3.21 -12.03 19.82
C ASN A 307 -4.07 -12.57 18.68
N SER A 308 -5.25 -13.09 19.01
CA SER A 308 -6.28 -13.46 18.04
C SER A 308 -7.45 -12.50 18.17
N ILE A 309 -7.78 -11.77 17.11
CA ILE A 309 -8.80 -10.73 17.09
C ILE A 309 -9.78 -11.09 15.99
N TRP A 310 -10.99 -11.53 16.34
CA TRP A 310 -11.88 -12.11 15.33
C TRP A 310 -13.36 -11.85 15.58
N ARG A 311 -14.12 -11.79 14.47
CA ARG A 311 -15.52 -11.35 14.41
C ARG A 311 -15.72 -10.01 15.12
N THR A 312 -15.04 -9.00 14.61
CA THR A 312 -15.13 -7.64 15.14
C THR A 312 -16.12 -6.81 14.34
N ASN A 313 -16.80 -5.89 15.02
CA ASN A 313 -17.74 -4.98 14.38
C ASN A 313 -17.04 -3.75 13.79
N GLN A 314 -15.77 -3.53 14.12
CA GLN A 314 -14.97 -2.44 13.57
C GLN A 314 -13.48 -2.60 13.91
N ARG A 315 -12.63 -2.69 12.88
CA ARG A 315 -11.15 -2.78 12.97
C ARG A 315 -10.62 -3.96 13.78
N CYS A 316 -9.30 -4.05 13.92
CA CYS A 316 -8.64 -4.98 14.84
C CYS A 316 -7.72 -4.22 15.81
N ILE A 317 -6.66 -3.60 15.28
CA ILE A 317 -5.66 -2.85 16.05
C ILE A 317 -5.61 -1.44 15.49
N THR A 318 -5.78 -0.45 16.37
CA THR A 318 -5.66 0.97 16.03
C THR A 318 -4.48 1.60 16.77
N ILE A 319 -3.63 2.29 16.02
CA ILE A 319 -2.56 3.14 16.52
C ILE A 319 -2.94 4.56 16.09
N HIS A 320 -3.24 5.43 17.06
CA HIS A 320 -3.71 6.80 16.80
C HIS A 320 -2.83 7.78 17.57
N GLY A 321 -2.18 8.70 16.86
CA GLY A 321 -1.29 9.70 17.46
C GLY A 321 -0.22 9.08 18.38
N THR A 322 0.32 7.94 17.96
CA THR A 322 1.19 7.08 18.77
C THR A 322 2.38 6.62 17.93
N ASP A 323 3.57 6.70 18.52
CA ASP A 323 4.85 6.36 17.93
C ASP A 323 5.53 5.20 18.67
N ASP A 324 6.41 4.47 18.00
CA ASP A 324 7.27 3.44 18.59
C ASP A 324 6.52 2.26 19.26
N ALA A 325 5.24 2.03 18.92
CA ALA A 325 4.46 0.88 19.39
C ALA A 325 4.78 -0.38 18.57
N GLU A 326 4.61 -1.56 19.19
CA GLU A 326 4.76 -2.85 18.50
C GLU A 326 3.41 -3.59 18.36
N ALA A 327 3.05 -3.90 17.12
CA ALA A 327 2.01 -4.86 16.78
C ALA A 327 2.64 -6.02 16.00
N SER A 328 2.82 -7.18 16.64
CA SER A 328 3.52 -8.32 16.01
C SER A 328 2.84 -9.67 16.18
N GLY A 329 2.89 -10.52 15.14
CA GLY A 329 2.37 -11.89 15.20
C GLY A 329 0.86 -12.03 15.40
N ASN A 330 0.08 -10.94 15.36
CA ASN A 330 -1.35 -10.98 15.65
C ASN A 330 -2.14 -11.56 14.47
N VAL A 331 -3.29 -12.16 14.77
CA VAL A 331 -4.29 -12.63 13.81
C VAL A 331 -5.51 -11.72 13.86
N CYS A 332 -5.95 -11.22 12.72
CA CYS A 332 -7.12 -10.37 12.55
C CYS A 332 -8.07 -11.04 11.53
N TYR A 333 -9.20 -11.60 11.97
CA TYR A 333 -10.08 -12.40 11.12
C TYR A 333 -11.54 -11.90 11.15
N ASP A 334 -12.17 -11.80 9.98
CA ASP A 334 -13.59 -11.46 9.84
C ASP A 334 -13.97 -10.10 10.50
N HIS A 335 -13.21 -9.06 10.16
CA HIS A 335 -13.39 -7.72 10.71
C HIS A 335 -14.10 -6.78 9.74
N GLN A 336 -14.80 -5.77 10.27
CA GLN A 336 -15.40 -4.70 9.47
C GLN A 336 -14.46 -3.48 9.35
N GLY A 337 -14.38 -2.87 8.18
CA GLY A 337 -13.55 -1.68 7.93
C GLY A 337 -12.07 -2.02 7.84
N HIS A 338 -11.19 -1.01 7.96
CA HIS A 338 -9.74 -1.24 7.94
C HIS A 338 -9.25 -2.02 9.18
N GLY A 339 -8.36 -3.00 9.01
CA GLY A 339 -7.95 -3.97 10.05
C GLY A 339 -6.88 -3.44 11.02
N TYR A 340 -5.63 -3.44 10.58
CA TYR A 340 -4.50 -2.77 11.22
C TYR A 340 -4.49 -1.32 10.73
N PHE A 341 -4.73 -0.37 11.63
CA PHE A 341 -5.16 0.98 11.26
C PHE A 341 -4.32 2.05 11.96
N LEU A 342 -3.53 2.78 11.17
CA LEU A 342 -2.95 4.06 11.58
C LEU A 342 -3.98 5.15 11.29
N GLU A 343 -4.32 5.99 12.28
CA GLU A 343 -5.54 6.78 12.20
C GLU A 343 -5.38 8.05 11.37
N ASP A 344 -4.40 8.90 11.67
CA ASP A 344 -4.44 10.27 11.17
C ASP A 344 -3.13 10.86 10.63
N GLY A 345 -2.07 10.07 10.53
CA GLY A 345 -0.89 10.37 9.72
C GLY A 345 0.28 10.97 10.50
N SER A 346 0.22 10.97 11.83
CA SER A 346 1.35 11.30 12.70
C SER A 346 2.10 10.06 13.21
N GLU A 347 1.57 8.85 12.98
CA GLU A 347 2.06 7.63 13.64
C GLU A 347 3.32 7.05 12.97
N SER A 348 4.46 7.19 13.63
CA SER A 348 5.79 6.86 13.11
C SER A 348 6.59 5.93 14.04
N GLY A 349 7.65 5.30 13.52
CA GLY A 349 8.51 4.42 14.32
C GLY A 349 7.88 3.09 14.74
N ASN A 350 6.61 2.84 14.41
CA ASN A 350 5.91 1.64 14.84
C ASN A 350 6.44 0.38 14.14
N LEU A 351 6.41 -0.73 14.88
CA LEU A 351 6.74 -2.06 14.39
C LEU A 351 5.44 -2.82 14.07
N ILE A 352 5.22 -3.13 12.79
CA ILE A 352 4.08 -3.89 12.29
C ILE A 352 4.65 -5.13 11.60
N VAL A 353 4.82 -6.22 12.35
CA VAL A 353 5.65 -7.36 11.91
C VAL A 353 4.95 -8.71 12.07
N GLY A 354 4.96 -9.55 11.03
CA GLY A 354 4.50 -10.94 11.13
C GLY A 354 3.01 -11.11 11.43
N ASN A 355 2.19 -10.07 11.19
CA ASN A 355 0.76 -10.12 11.45
C ASN A 355 0.01 -10.77 10.28
N LEU A 356 -1.09 -11.44 10.58
CA LEU A 356 -1.99 -12.04 9.60
C LEU A 356 -3.36 -11.37 9.69
N GLY A 357 -3.85 -10.82 8.58
CA GLY A 357 -5.23 -10.35 8.46
C GLY A 357 -5.97 -11.06 7.34
N LEU A 358 -7.20 -11.50 7.60
CA LEU A 358 -8.03 -12.21 6.64
C LEU A 358 -9.49 -11.72 6.67
N VAL A 359 -10.12 -11.73 5.50
CA VAL A 359 -11.54 -11.43 5.30
C VAL A 359 -11.94 -10.04 5.82
N SER A 360 -11.29 -8.99 5.31
CA SER A 360 -11.68 -7.61 5.60
C SER A 360 -12.99 -7.24 4.88
N ARG A 361 -14.05 -6.93 5.64
CA ARG A 361 -15.40 -6.69 5.13
C ARG A 361 -15.78 -5.22 5.10
N VAL A 362 -16.59 -4.84 4.11
CA VAL A 362 -17.20 -3.52 4.01
C VAL A 362 -18.25 -3.37 5.12
N PRO A 363 -18.15 -2.38 6.02
CA PRO A 363 -19.25 -2.04 6.92
C PRO A 363 -20.45 -1.51 6.15
N ALA A 364 -21.65 -1.71 6.69
CA ALA A 364 -22.85 -1.09 6.15
C ALA A 364 -22.69 0.44 6.11
N GLN A 365 -23.23 1.09 5.08
CA GLN A 365 -22.99 2.52 4.83
C GLN A 365 -23.32 3.42 6.04
N ALA A 366 -24.37 3.09 6.79
CA ALA A 366 -24.82 3.87 7.95
C ALA A 366 -23.86 3.84 9.16
N VAL A 367 -22.92 2.90 9.20
CA VAL A 367 -21.99 2.69 10.33
C VAL A 367 -20.52 2.77 9.93
N ARG A 368 -20.21 3.27 8.72
CA ARG A 368 -18.83 3.53 8.31
C ARG A 368 -18.26 4.71 9.08
N LEU A 369 -17.02 4.58 9.54
CA LEU A 369 -16.31 5.72 10.16
C LEU A 369 -15.67 6.61 9.12
N LEU A 370 -15.10 5.99 8.08
CA LEU A 370 -14.44 6.68 6.98
C LEU A 370 -15.13 6.37 5.67
N ALA A 371 -15.11 7.30 4.72
CA ALA A 371 -15.57 7.02 3.36
C ALA A 371 -14.77 5.86 2.72
N SER A 372 -13.49 5.74 3.07
CA SER A 372 -12.59 4.67 2.62
C SER A 372 -12.97 3.28 3.12
N ASP A 373 -13.77 3.14 4.19
CA ASP A 373 -14.27 1.84 4.66
C ASP A 373 -15.17 1.16 3.61
N ALA A 374 -15.59 1.88 2.56
CA ALA A 374 -16.22 1.30 1.38
C ALA A 374 -15.30 0.34 0.59
N ASN A 375 -13.98 0.46 0.75
CA ASN A 375 -12.96 -0.41 0.17
C ASN A 375 -11.89 -0.67 1.25
N PRO A 376 -12.20 -1.49 2.27
CA PRO A 376 -11.34 -1.65 3.43
C PRO A 376 -9.97 -2.22 3.05
N ALA A 377 -8.96 -1.87 3.84
CA ALA A 377 -7.62 -2.43 3.73
C ALA A 377 -7.36 -3.33 4.93
N THR A 378 -6.67 -4.45 4.73
CA THR A 378 -6.19 -5.25 5.85
C THR A 378 -5.18 -4.44 6.67
N PHE A 379 -4.24 -3.77 5.99
CA PHE A 379 -3.29 -2.81 6.57
C PHE A 379 -3.51 -1.42 5.96
N TRP A 380 -4.03 -0.51 6.77
CA TRP A 380 -4.21 0.90 6.44
C TRP A 380 -3.12 1.74 7.12
N LEU A 381 -2.27 2.34 6.30
CA LEU A 381 -1.03 2.98 6.72
C LEU A 381 -1.03 4.44 6.26
N THR A 382 -1.23 5.37 7.20
CA THR A 382 -1.32 6.81 6.92
C THR A 382 0.02 7.53 7.01
N HIS A 383 1.06 6.87 7.52
CA HIS A 383 2.41 7.44 7.63
C HIS A 383 3.47 6.41 7.17
N PRO A 384 4.44 6.81 6.33
CA PRO A 384 5.33 5.85 5.69
C PRO A 384 6.53 5.43 6.54
N ALA A 385 6.86 6.19 7.59
CA ALA A 385 8.03 5.93 8.42
C ALA A 385 7.78 4.90 9.53
N ASN A 386 7.36 3.69 9.13
CA ASN A 386 7.12 2.55 10.02
C ASN A 386 7.87 1.31 9.48
N THR A 387 8.10 0.32 10.34
CA THR A 387 8.64 -0.99 9.94
C THR A 387 7.48 -1.94 9.67
N VAL A 388 7.28 -2.31 8.41
CA VAL A 388 6.17 -3.16 7.96
C VAL A 388 6.75 -4.40 7.31
N HIS A 389 6.97 -5.47 8.09
CA HIS A 389 7.67 -6.68 7.65
C HIS A 389 6.86 -7.96 7.79
N ASP A 390 6.99 -8.86 6.82
CA ASP A 390 6.51 -10.25 6.91
C ASP A 390 5.03 -10.41 7.27
N ASN A 391 4.21 -9.38 7.00
CA ASN A 391 2.77 -9.42 7.26
C ASN A 391 2.03 -10.08 6.09
N HIS A 392 0.89 -10.70 6.39
CA HIS A 392 0.02 -11.38 5.45
C HIS A 392 -1.36 -10.72 5.38
N ALA A 393 -1.72 -10.18 4.22
CA ALA A 393 -3.05 -9.68 3.92
C ALA A 393 -3.81 -10.69 3.04
N ALA A 394 -4.37 -11.70 3.70
CA ALA A 394 -4.97 -12.90 3.13
C ALA A 394 -6.48 -12.75 2.87
N GLY A 395 -6.85 -11.66 2.20
CA GLY A 395 -8.20 -11.45 1.68
C GLY A 395 -8.91 -10.19 2.21
N SER A 396 -9.30 -9.32 1.28
CA SER A 396 -10.06 -8.11 1.55
C SER A 396 -11.06 -7.83 0.44
N THR A 397 -12.21 -7.28 0.82
CA THR A 397 -13.16 -6.68 -0.13
C THR A 397 -12.62 -5.41 -0.80
N GLY A 398 -11.55 -4.82 -0.26
CA GLY A 398 -10.78 -3.74 -0.87
C GLY A 398 -9.33 -4.17 -1.12
N PHE A 399 -8.42 -3.68 -0.29
CA PHE A 399 -6.97 -3.74 -0.48
C PHE A 399 -6.28 -4.63 0.56
N GLY A 400 -5.08 -5.13 0.23
CA GLY A 400 -4.20 -5.76 1.21
C GLY A 400 -3.50 -4.72 2.08
N PHE A 401 -2.52 -4.03 1.49
CA PHE A 401 -1.79 -2.90 2.06
C PHE A 401 -2.19 -1.61 1.34
N TRP A 402 -2.54 -0.58 2.10
CA TRP A 402 -2.82 0.74 1.57
C TRP A 402 -2.01 1.80 2.32
N TYR A 403 -0.98 2.32 1.66
CA TYR A 403 -0.29 3.54 2.06
C TYR A 403 -1.11 4.75 1.62
N ALA A 404 -2.07 5.13 2.47
CA ALA A 404 -3.02 6.22 2.25
C ALA A 404 -2.46 7.50 2.90
N LEU A 405 -1.53 8.18 2.23
CA LEU A 405 -0.73 9.24 2.84
C LEU A 405 -1.41 10.63 2.74
N PRO A 406 -1.88 11.24 3.86
CA PRO A 406 -2.42 12.58 3.80
C PRO A 406 -1.30 13.62 3.59
N VAL A 407 -1.68 14.82 3.14
CA VAL A 407 -0.70 15.92 2.92
C VAL A 407 -0.02 16.36 4.22
N ALA A 408 -0.77 16.33 5.31
CA ALA A 408 -0.39 16.61 6.68
C ALA A 408 -1.32 15.81 7.60
N PRO A 409 -0.98 15.59 8.87
CA PRO A 409 -1.85 14.92 9.81
C PRO A 409 -3.26 15.51 9.84
N THR A 410 -4.25 14.62 9.94
CA THR A 410 -5.68 14.94 10.03
C THR A 410 -6.18 14.67 11.45
N GLY A 411 -7.50 14.64 11.68
CA GLY A 411 -8.04 14.18 12.96
C GLY A 411 -7.51 14.95 14.16
N LEU A 412 -7.22 14.24 15.24
CA LEU A 412 -6.71 14.83 16.49
C LEU A 412 -5.23 15.22 16.41
N SER A 413 -4.49 14.67 15.45
CA SER A 413 -3.10 15.04 15.17
C SER A 413 -2.97 16.28 14.28
N THR A 414 -4.06 16.93 13.88
CA THR A 414 -4.02 18.15 13.06
C THR A 414 -3.08 19.20 13.67
N GLY A 415 -2.13 19.68 12.86
CA GLY A 415 -1.15 20.69 13.26
C GLY A 415 0.21 20.13 13.70
N GLN A 416 0.36 18.81 13.82
CA GLN A 416 1.67 18.17 13.98
C GLN A 416 2.56 18.42 12.76
N PRO A 417 3.90 18.53 12.94
CA PRO A 417 4.84 18.89 11.89
C PRO A 417 5.21 17.72 10.97
N ASP A 418 4.27 16.82 10.67
CA ASP A 418 4.51 15.69 9.79
C ASP A 418 4.08 16.00 8.36
N ALA A 419 4.80 15.41 7.40
CA ALA A 419 4.47 15.51 5.98
C ALA A 419 4.50 14.11 5.35
N PRO A 420 3.47 13.27 5.59
CA PRO A 420 3.48 11.87 5.21
C PRO A 420 3.83 11.63 3.72
N ARG A 421 3.34 12.49 2.82
CA ARG A 421 3.63 12.42 1.37
C ARG A 421 5.10 12.68 1.00
N LEU A 422 5.87 13.29 1.89
CA LEU A 422 7.26 13.70 1.67
C LEU A 422 8.24 12.97 2.60
N THR A 423 7.73 12.29 3.64
CA THR A 423 8.55 11.51 4.57
C THR A 423 9.13 10.27 3.88
N PRO A 424 10.45 10.01 3.99
CA PRO A 424 11.05 8.77 3.51
C PRO A 424 10.34 7.52 4.04
N LEU A 425 10.23 6.50 3.18
CA LEU A 425 9.67 5.21 3.58
C LEU A 425 10.58 4.62 4.67
N GLY A 426 9.98 4.14 5.76
CA GLY A 426 10.69 3.42 6.81
C GLY A 426 11.26 2.10 6.26
N SER A 427 10.52 1.01 6.42
CA SER A 427 10.88 -0.24 5.75
C SER A 427 9.64 -1.07 5.40
N PHE A 428 9.61 -1.60 4.18
CA PHE A 428 8.57 -2.53 3.72
C PHE A 428 9.26 -3.74 3.07
N ARG A 429 9.13 -4.92 3.69
CA ARG A 429 9.84 -6.12 3.24
C ARG A 429 9.08 -7.41 3.55
N GLY A 430 9.11 -8.37 2.61
CA GLY A 430 8.65 -9.74 2.86
C GLY A 430 7.13 -9.89 3.04
N ASN A 431 6.37 -8.80 2.86
CA ASN A 431 4.92 -8.82 3.02
C ASN A 431 4.24 -9.60 1.89
N VAL A 432 3.15 -10.27 2.23
CA VAL A 432 2.33 -11.06 1.31
C VAL A 432 0.92 -10.48 1.28
N ALA A 433 0.33 -10.35 0.09
CA ALA A 433 -1.09 -10.06 -0.05
C ALA A 433 -1.72 -10.98 -1.09
N HIS A 434 -2.92 -11.48 -0.82
CA HIS A 434 -3.67 -12.24 -1.81
C HIS A 434 -5.18 -12.18 -1.61
N SER A 435 -5.92 -12.66 -2.61
CA SER A 435 -7.39 -12.77 -2.55
C SER A 435 -8.09 -11.42 -2.32
N ASN A 436 -7.46 -10.32 -2.70
CA ASN A 436 -8.03 -8.97 -2.53
C ASN A 436 -8.81 -8.54 -3.78
N ARG A 437 -9.98 -7.92 -3.59
CA ARG A 437 -10.85 -7.52 -4.72
C ARG A 437 -10.34 -6.30 -5.49
N ARG A 438 -9.52 -5.43 -4.88
CA ARG A 438 -8.90 -4.27 -5.53
C ARG A 438 -7.43 -4.53 -5.83
N ALA A 439 -6.55 -4.27 -4.86
CA ALA A 439 -5.11 -4.45 -5.04
C ALA A 439 -4.40 -5.03 -3.83
N GLY A 440 -3.25 -5.65 -4.06
CA GLY A 440 -2.36 -6.14 -3.01
C GLY A 440 -1.66 -5.02 -2.27
N LEU A 441 -0.96 -4.15 -3.01
CA LEU A 441 -0.28 -2.95 -2.50
C LEU A 441 -0.78 -1.71 -3.24
N GLN A 442 -1.36 -0.77 -2.50
CA GLN A 442 -1.87 0.51 -2.98
C GLN A 442 -1.11 1.67 -2.33
N VAL A 443 -0.47 2.51 -3.16
CA VAL A 443 0.17 3.77 -2.72
C VAL A 443 -0.47 4.91 -3.51
N ASP A 444 -1.60 5.41 -3.01
CA ASP A 444 -2.41 6.49 -3.58
C ASP A 444 -3.55 6.85 -2.60
N ASP A 445 -4.47 7.73 -3.02
CA ASP A 445 -5.79 7.92 -2.40
C ASP A 445 -5.73 8.22 -0.89
N GLY A 446 -4.81 9.11 -0.48
CA GLY A 446 -4.64 9.52 0.91
C GLY A 446 -5.83 10.32 1.46
N PRO A 447 -6.05 10.29 2.79
CA PRO A 447 -7.19 10.94 3.40
C PRO A 447 -7.07 12.48 3.37
N ARG A 448 -8.22 13.13 3.34
CA ARG A 448 -8.41 14.56 3.57
C ARG A 448 -8.93 14.79 4.99
N ALA A 449 -8.82 16.03 5.47
CA ALA A 449 -9.37 16.44 6.76
C ALA A 449 -10.90 16.27 6.87
N ASP A 450 -11.62 16.19 5.74
CA ASP A 450 -13.08 15.95 5.70
C ASP A 450 -13.47 14.46 5.74
N GLY A 451 -12.50 13.55 5.89
CA GLY A 451 -12.73 12.09 5.94
C GLY A 451 -12.91 11.42 4.56
N THR A 452 -12.83 12.19 3.46
CA THR A 452 -12.76 11.64 2.10
C THR A 452 -11.32 11.30 1.72
N THR A 453 -11.11 10.63 0.58
CA THR A 453 -9.77 10.39 0.02
C THR A 453 -9.50 11.24 -1.22
N GLU A 454 -8.22 11.42 -1.52
CA GLU A 454 -7.76 12.14 -2.70
C GLU A 454 -6.54 11.52 -3.36
N VAL A 455 -6.49 11.66 -4.69
CA VAL A 455 -5.33 11.28 -5.50
C VAL A 455 -4.07 11.88 -4.87
N THR A 456 -3.13 11.00 -4.52
CA THR A 456 -1.98 11.33 -3.69
C THR A 456 -0.69 10.97 -4.40
N SER A 457 0.18 11.96 -4.59
CA SER A 457 1.54 11.73 -5.11
C SER A 457 2.50 11.56 -3.95
N TYR A 458 3.00 10.33 -3.74
CA TYR A 458 4.07 10.08 -2.77
C TYR A 458 5.42 10.48 -3.37
N THR A 459 6.13 11.42 -2.75
CA THR A 459 7.39 11.94 -3.29
C THR A 459 8.36 12.16 -2.14
N PRO A 460 8.92 11.07 -1.59
CA PRO A 460 9.75 11.13 -0.40
C PRO A 460 11.02 11.93 -0.65
N ARG A 461 11.45 12.69 0.35
CA ARG A 461 12.59 13.63 0.28
C ARG A 461 13.46 13.56 1.52
N LEU A 462 14.75 13.81 1.36
CA LEU A 462 15.62 14.10 2.52
C LEU A 462 15.13 15.38 3.20
N GLY A 463 14.86 15.31 4.51
CA GLY A 463 14.29 16.42 5.26
C GLY A 463 12.95 16.86 4.65
N ALA A 464 11.93 16.02 4.76
CA ALA A 464 10.60 16.14 4.15
C ALA A 464 10.01 17.57 4.14
N LEU A 465 10.15 18.31 5.24
CA LEU A 465 9.69 19.70 5.39
C LEU A 465 10.67 20.78 4.89
N SER A 466 11.95 20.43 4.73
CA SER A 466 13.03 21.33 4.29
C SER A 466 13.22 21.37 2.77
N GLY A 467 12.44 20.61 2.02
CA GLY A 467 12.46 20.61 0.55
C GLY A 467 13.71 19.97 -0.06
N GLY A 468 14.39 19.07 0.67
CA GLY A 468 15.58 18.40 0.17
C GLY A 468 15.33 17.48 -1.02
N GLU A 469 16.40 16.84 -1.48
CA GLU A 469 16.40 16.02 -2.68
C GLU A 469 15.44 14.83 -2.57
N PRO A 470 14.73 14.45 -3.65
CA PRO A 470 13.94 13.23 -3.69
C PRO A 470 14.79 12.00 -3.36
N VAL A 471 14.25 11.10 -2.56
CA VAL A 471 14.89 9.81 -2.25
C VAL A 471 14.03 8.66 -2.75
N PRO A 472 14.62 7.52 -3.11
CA PRO A 472 13.82 6.38 -3.49
C PRO A 472 13.03 5.80 -2.31
N ALA A 473 11.73 5.51 -2.53
CA ALA A 473 10.99 4.59 -1.66
C ALA A 473 11.08 3.18 -2.24
N ILE A 474 11.61 2.25 -1.44
CA ILE A 474 11.89 0.88 -1.87
C ILE A 474 10.92 -0.07 -1.14
N PHE A 475 10.03 -0.68 -1.90
CA PHE A 475 9.17 -1.77 -1.46
C PHE A 475 9.85 -3.09 -1.85
N GLU A 476 10.28 -3.87 -0.87
CA GLU A 476 11.14 -5.03 -1.07
C GLU A 476 10.40 -6.34 -0.89
N ASP A 477 10.75 -7.34 -1.70
CA ASP A 477 10.35 -8.75 -1.53
C ASP A 477 8.84 -8.95 -1.34
N PHE A 478 8.02 -8.09 -1.94
CA PHE A 478 6.56 -8.19 -1.89
C PHE A 478 6.06 -9.40 -2.69
N THR A 479 5.21 -10.22 -2.08
CA THR A 479 4.53 -11.31 -2.78
C THR A 479 3.04 -11.00 -2.92
N GLY A 480 2.54 -10.95 -4.14
CA GLY A 480 1.15 -10.56 -4.43
C GLY A 480 0.48 -11.56 -5.37
N TRP A 481 -0.63 -12.18 -4.97
CA TRP A 481 -1.29 -13.17 -5.83
C TRP A 481 -2.82 -13.19 -5.76
N LYS A 482 -3.46 -13.62 -6.85
CA LYS A 482 -4.92 -13.77 -6.99
C LYS A 482 -5.73 -12.55 -6.57
N HIS A 483 -5.25 -11.37 -6.93
CA HIS A 483 -6.05 -10.16 -6.82
C HIS A 483 -7.03 -10.07 -8.01
N ARG A 484 -8.29 -9.69 -7.74
CA ARG A 484 -9.28 -9.41 -8.81
C ARG A 484 -9.04 -8.08 -9.52
N GLY A 485 -8.02 -7.33 -9.12
CA GLY A 485 -7.54 -6.17 -9.84
C GLY A 485 -6.05 -6.32 -10.08
N ARG A 486 -5.27 -5.42 -9.48
CA ARG A 486 -3.82 -5.34 -9.69
C ARG A 486 -3.06 -5.82 -8.47
N ALA A 487 -1.91 -6.44 -8.61
CA ALA A 487 -1.09 -6.75 -7.44
C ALA A 487 -0.53 -5.47 -6.82
N VAL A 488 -0.06 -4.53 -7.65
CA VAL A 488 0.55 -3.29 -7.19
C VAL A 488 0.07 -2.06 -7.97
N TRP A 489 -0.25 -1.00 -7.24
CA TRP A 489 -0.43 0.36 -7.74
C TRP A 489 0.45 1.34 -6.98
N LEU A 490 1.34 2.04 -7.69
CA LEU A 490 2.17 3.08 -7.10
C LEU A 490 1.93 4.41 -7.79
N ARG A 491 1.59 5.46 -7.03
CA ARG A 491 1.53 6.84 -7.51
C ARG A 491 2.55 7.72 -6.81
N GLY A 492 3.40 8.41 -7.58
CA GLY A 492 4.38 9.29 -7.00
C GLY A 492 5.64 9.54 -7.82
N THR A 493 6.79 9.51 -7.16
CA THR A 493 8.10 9.65 -7.81
C THR A 493 9.16 8.83 -7.07
N ALA A 494 10.14 8.31 -7.81
CA ALA A 494 11.30 7.57 -7.29
C ALA A 494 10.96 6.25 -6.57
N HIS A 495 9.90 5.55 -6.97
CA HIS A 495 9.55 4.27 -6.35
C HIS A 495 10.35 3.10 -6.92
N ARG A 496 10.68 2.12 -6.09
CA ARG A 496 11.26 0.83 -6.50
C ARG A 496 10.40 -0.28 -5.93
N LEU A 497 9.87 -1.13 -6.79
CA LEU A 497 9.35 -2.43 -6.39
C LEU A 497 10.43 -3.46 -6.72
N ARG A 498 11.20 -3.87 -5.71
CA ARG A 498 12.39 -4.70 -5.88
C ARG A 498 12.15 -6.10 -5.33
N GLY A 499 12.55 -7.12 -6.09
CA GLY A 499 12.51 -8.50 -5.60
C GLY A 499 11.12 -9.13 -5.58
N ALA A 500 10.08 -8.45 -6.08
CA ALA A 500 8.70 -8.91 -5.95
C ALA A 500 8.41 -10.24 -6.67
N VAL A 501 7.45 -10.99 -6.15
CA VAL A 501 6.87 -12.19 -6.78
C VAL A 501 5.37 -11.94 -6.96
N LEU A 502 4.94 -11.72 -8.19
CA LEU A 502 3.54 -11.39 -8.50
C LEU A 502 2.94 -12.51 -9.35
N ALA A 503 1.88 -13.17 -8.89
CA ALA A 503 1.34 -14.36 -9.56
C ALA A 503 -0.18 -14.34 -9.68
N ASP A 504 -0.73 -14.87 -10.77
CA ASP A 504 -2.18 -15.09 -10.91
C ASP A 504 -3.02 -13.83 -10.71
N ASN A 505 -2.48 -12.66 -11.07
CA ASN A 505 -3.18 -11.39 -10.96
C ASN A 505 -3.77 -10.99 -12.31
N MET A 506 -4.93 -10.33 -12.31
CA MET A 506 -5.45 -9.75 -13.56
C MET A 506 -4.46 -8.72 -14.12
N ILE A 507 -3.80 -7.96 -13.25
CA ILE A 507 -2.66 -7.10 -13.58
C ILE A 507 -1.56 -7.30 -12.53
N GLY A 508 -0.30 -7.51 -12.93
CA GLY A 508 0.81 -7.58 -11.97
C GLY A 508 1.08 -6.22 -11.32
N ALA A 509 1.66 -5.27 -12.05
CA ALA A 509 1.95 -3.94 -11.51
C ALA A 509 1.66 -2.80 -12.51
N THR A 510 1.14 -1.69 -11.98
CA THR A 510 0.88 -0.45 -12.74
C THR A 510 1.40 0.74 -11.94
N PHE A 511 2.18 1.63 -12.57
CA PHE A 511 2.74 2.80 -11.90
C PHE A 511 2.22 4.11 -12.52
N ALA A 512 1.51 4.90 -11.73
CA ALA A 512 1.14 6.30 -12.03
C ALA A 512 2.21 7.23 -11.45
N SER A 513 3.46 7.05 -11.88
CA SER A 513 4.63 7.53 -11.15
C SER A 513 5.72 7.99 -12.11
N SER A 514 6.68 8.76 -11.61
CA SER A 514 7.88 9.14 -12.39
C SER A 514 9.16 8.59 -11.77
N GLU A 515 10.13 8.28 -12.61
CA GLU A 515 11.41 7.70 -12.21
C GLU A 515 11.21 6.44 -11.33
N SER A 516 10.27 5.57 -11.70
CA SER A 516 9.79 4.46 -10.85
C SER A 516 9.84 3.11 -11.55
N TRP A 517 10.47 2.12 -10.91
CA TRP A 517 10.90 0.90 -11.58
C TRP A 517 10.42 -0.37 -10.87
N LEU A 518 10.06 -1.37 -11.68
CA LEU A 518 9.96 -2.77 -11.26
C LEU A 518 11.33 -3.41 -11.51
N GLU A 519 11.97 -3.92 -10.45
CA GLU A 519 13.35 -4.42 -10.51
C GLU A 519 13.46 -5.82 -9.90
N ASP A 520 14.26 -6.68 -10.52
CA ASP A 520 14.64 -7.99 -9.94
C ASP A 520 13.44 -8.86 -9.56
N ALA A 521 12.38 -8.81 -10.37
CA ALA A 521 11.08 -9.37 -10.05
C ALA A 521 10.76 -10.63 -10.88
N LEU A 522 9.88 -11.47 -10.32
CA LEU A 522 9.24 -12.57 -11.02
C LEU A 522 7.75 -12.28 -11.12
N VAL A 523 7.22 -12.29 -12.33
CA VAL A 523 5.80 -12.04 -12.61
C VAL A 523 5.24 -13.23 -13.38
N ILE A 524 4.16 -13.83 -12.89
CA ILE A 524 3.60 -15.07 -13.39
C ILE A 524 2.14 -14.84 -13.76
N GLY A 525 1.78 -15.17 -15.00
CA GLY A 525 0.40 -15.06 -15.47
C GLY A 525 -0.49 -16.12 -14.84
N GLU A 526 -0.08 -17.39 -14.96
CA GLU A 526 -0.80 -18.54 -14.41
C GLU A 526 0.18 -19.54 -13.75
N THR A 527 -0.03 -19.86 -12.47
CA THR A 527 0.72 -20.85 -11.69
C THR A 527 0.06 -22.24 -11.75
N ALA A 528 0.64 -23.22 -11.03
CA ALA A 528 -0.01 -24.52 -10.82
C ALA A 528 -1.18 -24.47 -9.82
N ASN A 529 -1.32 -23.40 -9.04
CA ASN A 529 -2.47 -23.18 -8.16
C ASN A 529 -3.69 -22.72 -8.98
N GLN A 530 -4.14 -23.53 -9.92
CA GLN A 530 -5.16 -23.13 -10.89
C GLN A 530 -6.52 -22.88 -10.23
N THR A 531 -7.03 -21.65 -10.38
CA THR A 531 -8.41 -21.27 -10.11
C THR A 531 -8.90 -20.41 -11.26
N ALA A 532 -10.18 -20.53 -11.63
CA ALA A 532 -10.71 -19.74 -12.74
C ALA A 532 -10.63 -18.24 -12.43
N ILE A 533 -10.06 -17.47 -13.36
CA ILE A 533 -10.04 -16.00 -13.26
C ILE A 533 -11.50 -15.50 -13.31
N PRO A 534 -11.95 -14.64 -12.37
CA PRO A 534 -13.37 -14.24 -12.29
C PRO A 534 -13.94 -13.59 -13.55
N ASP A 535 -13.12 -12.86 -14.33
CA ASP A 535 -13.46 -12.39 -15.67
C ASP A 535 -12.57 -13.11 -16.69
N PRO A 536 -13.07 -14.15 -17.38
CA PRO A 536 -12.28 -14.93 -18.32
C PRO A 536 -11.95 -14.17 -19.62
N THR A 537 -12.52 -12.98 -19.84
CA THR A 537 -12.27 -12.16 -21.03
C THR A 537 -11.30 -11.02 -20.77
N PHE A 538 -11.08 -10.65 -19.51
CA PHE A 538 -10.18 -9.56 -19.15
C PHE A 538 -8.74 -9.91 -19.54
N PRO A 539 -8.03 -9.04 -20.29
CA PRO A 539 -6.67 -9.36 -20.68
C PRO A 539 -5.72 -9.30 -19.48
N ILE A 540 -4.97 -10.38 -19.24
CA ILE A 540 -3.98 -10.42 -18.16
C ILE A 540 -2.69 -9.76 -18.60
N ARG A 541 -2.10 -8.95 -17.71
CA ARG A 541 -0.85 -8.22 -18.01
C ARG A 541 0.13 -8.31 -16.85
N GLY A 542 1.39 -8.63 -17.15
CA GLY A 542 2.44 -8.66 -16.14
C GLY A 542 2.79 -7.27 -15.60
N TYR A 543 3.13 -6.34 -16.50
CA TYR A 543 3.44 -4.96 -16.17
C TYR A 543 2.75 -3.99 -17.12
N GLU A 544 2.13 -2.96 -16.55
CA GLU A 544 1.46 -1.88 -17.27
C GLU A 544 2.24 -0.57 -17.16
N PHE A 545 2.72 -0.10 -18.30
CA PHE A 545 3.18 1.27 -18.44
C PHE A 545 1.99 2.24 -18.30
N TYR A 546 2.17 3.30 -17.52
CA TYR A 546 1.16 4.34 -17.33
C TYR A 546 1.82 5.72 -17.13
N ASP A 547 1.05 6.69 -16.63
CA ASP A 547 1.39 8.11 -16.52
C ASP A 547 2.72 8.35 -15.79
N GLY A 548 3.66 8.99 -16.49
CA GLY A 548 5.02 9.28 -16.02
C GLY A 548 6.10 8.37 -16.62
N THR A 549 7.36 8.56 -16.18
CA THR A 549 8.48 7.70 -16.62
C THR A 549 8.58 6.49 -15.72
N VAL A 550 8.26 5.33 -16.27
CA VAL A 550 8.21 4.05 -15.58
C VAL A 550 8.83 2.95 -16.43
N GLY A 551 9.27 1.88 -15.79
CA GLY A 551 10.04 0.85 -16.48
C GLY A 551 10.17 -0.44 -15.69
N ALA A 552 10.50 -1.50 -16.43
CA ALA A 552 10.79 -2.82 -15.88
C ALA A 552 12.21 -3.20 -16.24
N ARG A 553 12.99 -3.66 -15.26
CA ARG A 553 14.34 -4.18 -15.51
C ARG A 553 14.66 -5.43 -14.72
N ARG A 554 15.38 -6.37 -15.35
CA ARG A 554 15.72 -7.67 -14.73
C ARG A 554 14.45 -8.36 -14.21
N VAL A 555 13.42 -8.39 -15.04
CA VAL A 555 12.12 -8.98 -14.70
C VAL A 555 11.93 -10.24 -15.54
N THR A 556 11.60 -11.34 -14.88
CA THR A 556 11.20 -12.58 -15.56
C THR A 556 9.69 -12.68 -15.58
N PHE A 557 9.12 -12.80 -16.77
CA PHE A 557 7.70 -13.05 -16.98
C PHE A 557 7.47 -14.49 -17.39
N VAL A 558 6.54 -15.17 -16.72
CA VAL A 558 6.26 -16.59 -16.93
C VAL A 558 4.77 -16.83 -17.18
N ASN A 559 4.42 -17.69 -18.14
CA ASN A 559 3.04 -18.15 -18.38
C ASN A 559 2.03 -17.03 -18.74
N PHE A 560 2.43 -16.08 -19.58
CA PHE A 560 1.52 -15.08 -20.16
C PHE A 560 1.07 -15.51 -21.56
N MET A 561 0.31 -16.61 -21.63
CA MET A 561 -0.16 -17.15 -22.92
C MET A 561 -1.58 -16.69 -23.21
N PRO A 562 -1.84 -16.09 -24.40
CA PRO A 562 -3.20 -15.71 -24.77
C PRO A 562 -4.04 -16.96 -25.08
N THR A 563 -5.34 -16.86 -24.84
CA THR A 563 -6.34 -17.83 -25.31
C THR A 563 -7.17 -17.21 -26.42
N ALA A 564 -8.05 -18.00 -27.06
CA ALA A 564 -8.97 -17.48 -28.07
C ALA A 564 -9.92 -16.39 -27.53
N GLN A 565 -10.13 -16.34 -26.21
CA GLN A 565 -11.09 -15.43 -25.55
C GLN A 565 -10.38 -14.34 -24.73
N ARG A 566 -9.11 -14.54 -24.38
CA ARG A 566 -8.38 -13.70 -23.42
C ARG A 566 -6.98 -13.37 -23.93
N PRO A 567 -6.67 -12.11 -24.25
CA PRO A 567 -5.29 -11.72 -24.50
C PRO A 567 -4.46 -11.85 -23.21
N ALA A 568 -3.17 -12.09 -23.37
CA ALA A 568 -2.21 -12.11 -22.28
C ALA A 568 -0.88 -11.56 -22.77
N SER A 569 -0.18 -10.81 -21.91
CA SER A 569 1.18 -10.37 -22.20
C SER A 569 1.99 -10.07 -20.95
N ALA A 570 3.31 -10.19 -21.09
CA ALA A 570 4.26 -9.73 -20.09
C ALA A 570 4.19 -8.20 -19.90
N LEU A 571 4.24 -7.45 -20.99
CA LEU A 571 4.22 -5.99 -21.01
C LEU A 571 2.99 -5.45 -21.74
N GLY A 572 2.46 -4.32 -21.27
CA GLY A 572 1.36 -3.60 -21.91
C GLY A 572 1.20 -2.18 -21.34
N TYR A 573 0.13 -1.48 -21.76
CA TYR A 573 -0.25 -0.18 -21.20
C TYR A 573 -1.51 -0.29 -20.37
N ASN A 574 -1.68 0.63 -19.42
CA ASN A 574 -2.98 0.83 -18.78
C ASN A 574 -4.02 1.18 -19.86
N ARG A 575 -5.13 0.45 -19.85
CA ARG A 575 -6.18 0.55 -20.89
C ARG A 575 -6.93 1.88 -20.78
N ASN A 576 -7.49 2.34 -21.90
CA ASN A 576 -8.31 3.55 -21.98
C ASN A 576 -7.60 4.80 -21.43
N ASN A 577 -6.31 4.96 -21.74
CA ASN A 577 -5.47 5.98 -21.14
C ASN A 577 -5.56 7.32 -21.87
N SER A 578 -6.02 8.36 -21.18
CA SER A 578 -5.99 9.74 -21.67
C SER A 578 -4.74 10.53 -21.30
N PHE A 579 -3.90 10.01 -20.39
CA PHE A 579 -2.77 10.71 -19.79
C PHE A 579 -1.46 10.46 -20.55
N ALA A 580 -0.49 11.33 -20.33
CA ALA A 580 0.77 11.32 -21.06
C ALA A 580 1.55 10.03 -20.82
N ILE A 581 1.88 9.33 -21.91
CA ILE A 581 2.87 8.26 -21.87
C ILE A 581 4.25 8.87 -22.06
N SER A 582 5.17 8.63 -21.12
CA SER A 582 6.55 9.08 -21.26
C SER A 582 7.26 8.28 -22.35
N THR A 583 7.91 8.96 -23.29
CA THR A 583 8.75 8.31 -24.30
C THR A 583 10.05 7.75 -23.73
N ALA A 584 10.33 8.01 -22.45
CA ALA A 584 11.44 7.43 -21.70
C ALA A 584 11.07 6.13 -20.96
N ASN A 585 9.83 5.64 -21.11
CA ASN A 585 9.45 4.33 -20.60
C ASN A 585 10.31 3.24 -21.25
N PHE A 586 10.66 2.20 -20.48
CA PHE A 586 11.60 1.19 -20.97
C PHE A 586 11.39 -0.22 -20.42
N GLY A 587 11.90 -1.19 -21.19
CA GLY A 587 12.19 -2.55 -20.75
C GLY A 587 13.70 -2.84 -20.90
N GLU A 588 14.28 -3.55 -19.96
CA GLU A 588 15.72 -3.88 -19.93
C GLU A 588 15.94 -5.23 -19.23
N ALA A 589 16.79 -6.11 -19.77
CA ALA A 589 17.07 -7.42 -19.20
C ALA A 589 15.79 -8.22 -18.87
N ILE A 590 14.82 -8.21 -19.79
CA ILE A 590 13.56 -8.93 -19.65
C ILE A 590 13.76 -10.40 -20.04
N ALA A 591 13.30 -11.31 -19.19
CA ALA A 591 13.26 -12.74 -19.50
C ALA A 591 11.82 -13.18 -19.73
N LEU A 592 11.56 -13.91 -20.81
CA LEU A 592 10.24 -14.40 -21.19
C LEU A 592 10.26 -15.93 -21.21
N VAL A 593 9.41 -16.57 -20.40
CA VAL A 593 9.27 -18.03 -20.34
C VAL A 593 7.80 -18.38 -20.57
N ASN A 594 7.47 -18.99 -21.71
CA ASN A 594 6.09 -19.29 -22.08
C ASN A 594 5.18 -18.04 -21.96
N ALA A 595 5.61 -16.93 -22.56
CA ALA A 595 4.96 -15.64 -22.41
C ALA A 595 4.93 -14.89 -23.75
N ASN A 596 3.76 -14.36 -24.11
CA ASN A 596 3.67 -13.33 -25.11
C ASN A 596 4.32 -12.05 -24.56
N ALA A 597 5.28 -11.47 -25.29
CA ALA A 597 6.08 -10.37 -24.77
C ALA A 597 5.25 -9.10 -24.55
N VAL A 598 4.45 -8.73 -25.56
CA VAL A 598 3.70 -7.48 -25.58
C VAL A 598 2.30 -7.75 -26.13
N TRP A 599 1.31 -7.02 -25.63
CA TRP A 599 0.02 -6.86 -26.30
C TRP A 599 -0.52 -5.47 -26.02
N LEU A 600 -0.78 -4.70 -27.09
CA LEU A 600 -1.34 -3.36 -26.99
C LEU A 600 -2.72 -3.33 -27.65
N GLU A 601 -3.72 -2.78 -26.98
CA GLU A 601 -5.05 -2.61 -27.59
C GLU A 601 -5.02 -1.51 -28.66
N ASP A 602 -5.94 -1.57 -29.61
CA ASP A 602 -6.06 -0.52 -30.61
C ASP A 602 -6.39 0.82 -29.93
N PRO A 603 -5.69 1.91 -30.28
CA PRO A 603 -5.90 3.18 -29.61
C PRO A 603 -7.32 3.71 -29.75
N HIS A 604 -7.95 4.04 -28.62
CA HIS A 604 -9.24 4.71 -28.65
C HIS A 604 -9.13 6.12 -29.24
N ALA A 605 -10.11 6.49 -30.06
CA ALA A 605 -10.12 7.78 -30.74
C ALA A 605 -10.08 8.98 -29.76
N ASP A 606 -10.70 8.82 -28.58
CA ASP A 606 -10.82 9.82 -27.51
C ASP A 606 -9.80 9.63 -26.37
N ARG A 607 -8.70 8.89 -26.60
CA ARG A 607 -7.66 8.60 -25.61
C ARG A 607 -6.27 8.93 -26.17
N ASP A 608 -5.78 10.12 -25.86
CA ASP A 608 -4.48 10.61 -26.34
C ASP A 608 -3.29 9.78 -25.81
N GLY A 609 -3.41 9.21 -24.61
CA GLY A 609 -2.41 8.33 -24.01
C GLY A 609 -2.23 7.03 -24.81
N ASP A 610 -3.32 6.40 -25.20
CA ASP A 610 -3.30 5.20 -26.06
C ASP A 610 -2.62 5.49 -27.40
N LYS A 611 -2.97 6.63 -28.03
CA LYS A 611 -2.40 7.04 -29.33
C LYS A 611 -0.92 7.37 -29.26
N ALA A 612 -0.43 7.79 -28.09
CA ALA A 612 0.97 8.19 -27.87
C ALA A 612 1.83 7.08 -27.24
N ALA A 613 1.29 5.88 -27.03
CA ALA A 613 1.96 4.85 -26.25
C ALA A 613 3.21 4.28 -26.93
N VAL A 614 4.38 4.48 -26.30
CA VAL A 614 5.70 3.98 -26.73
C VAL A 614 6.58 3.59 -25.55
N PHE A 615 7.38 2.53 -25.68
CA PHE A 615 8.46 2.22 -24.73
C PHE A 615 9.68 1.69 -25.48
N ARG A 616 10.86 1.94 -24.91
CA ARG A 616 12.14 1.55 -25.48
C ARG A 616 12.62 0.22 -24.90
N ASP A 617 12.97 -0.72 -25.77
CA ASP A 617 13.74 -1.89 -25.39
C ASP A 617 15.22 -1.51 -25.39
N ILE A 618 15.83 -1.46 -24.21
CA ILE A 618 17.18 -0.91 -24.04
C ILE A 618 18.23 -1.85 -24.64
N ASP A 619 18.10 -3.15 -24.39
CA ASP A 619 19.15 -4.15 -24.64
C ASP A 619 18.72 -5.25 -25.64
N GLY A 620 17.49 -5.18 -26.16
CA GLY A 620 16.97 -6.13 -27.13
C GLY A 620 16.30 -7.34 -26.48
N SER A 621 16.17 -7.36 -25.16
CA SER A 621 15.59 -8.47 -24.41
C SER A 621 14.09 -8.68 -24.69
N VAL A 622 13.40 -7.68 -25.23
CA VAL A 622 11.97 -7.77 -25.60
C VAL A 622 11.81 -8.01 -27.10
N THR A 623 12.51 -7.23 -27.93
CA THR A 623 12.32 -7.11 -29.38
C THR A 623 13.29 -7.96 -30.20
N GLY A 624 14.33 -8.50 -29.56
CA GLY A 624 15.44 -9.21 -30.20
C GLY A 624 16.57 -8.29 -30.70
N GLU A 625 16.37 -6.97 -30.68
CA GLU A 625 17.36 -6.00 -31.17
C GLU A 625 17.51 -4.80 -30.20
N PRO A 626 18.72 -4.44 -29.76
CA PRO A 626 18.92 -3.34 -28.82
C PRO A 626 18.45 -1.99 -29.34
N GLY A 627 17.84 -1.20 -28.45
CA GLY A 627 17.49 0.20 -28.70
C GLY A 627 16.26 0.42 -29.57
N ARG A 628 15.52 -0.63 -29.93
CA ARG A 628 14.23 -0.52 -30.66
C ARG A 628 13.14 0.04 -29.75
N THR A 629 12.12 0.65 -30.37
CA THR A 629 10.94 1.16 -29.66
C THR A 629 9.72 0.36 -30.06
N VAL A 630 8.96 -0.14 -29.09
CA VAL A 630 7.64 -0.71 -29.31
C VAL A 630 6.61 0.40 -29.23
N VAL A 631 5.74 0.49 -30.24
CA VAL A 631 4.75 1.56 -30.36
C VAL A 631 3.35 1.00 -30.60
N ALA A 632 2.33 1.69 -30.07
CA ALA A 632 0.94 1.37 -30.33
C ALA A 632 0.60 1.44 -31.83
N ASN A 633 -0.50 0.79 -32.21
CA ASN A 633 -1.04 0.81 -33.56
C ASN A 633 -1.66 2.17 -33.92
N ALA A 634 -0.83 3.21 -33.98
CA ALA A 634 -1.22 4.60 -34.23
C ALA A 634 -0.45 5.14 -35.45
N PRO A 635 -1.14 5.65 -36.49
CA PRO A 635 -0.50 6.02 -37.76
C PRO A 635 0.65 7.02 -37.66
N LEU A 636 0.60 7.96 -36.70
CA LEU A 636 1.65 8.96 -36.54
C LEU A 636 2.94 8.40 -35.93
N LEU A 637 2.84 7.29 -35.18
CA LEU A 637 4.00 6.62 -34.59
C LEU A 637 4.75 5.78 -35.62
N VAL A 638 4.05 5.26 -36.64
CA VAL A 638 4.62 4.28 -37.57
C VAL A 638 5.32 4.97 -38.75
N GLY A 639 6.52 4.48 -39.08
CA GLY A 639 7.30 4.88 -40.24
C GLY A 639 7.64 3.70 -41.15
N PRO A 640 8.23 3.94 -42.34
CA PRO A 640 8.52 2.90 -43.33
C PRO A 640 9.49 1.81 -42.86
N SER A 641 10.27 2.08 -41.81
CA SER A 641 11.24 1.14 -41.24
C SER A 641 10.70 0.37 -40.03
N CYS A 642 9.45 0.61 -39.63
CA CYS A 642 8.81 -0.14 -38.56
C CYS A 642 8.33 -1.51 -39.05
N THR A 643 8.39 -2.50 -38.17
CA THR A 643 7.95 -3.87 -38.45
C THR A 643 6.72 -4.21 -37.61
N TRP A 644 5.66 -4.69 -38.25
CA TRP A 644 4.44 -5.14 -37.57
C TRP A 644 4.67 -6.48 -36.86
N ARG A 645 4.11 -6.63 -35.65
CA ARG A 645 4.02 -7.89 -34.89
C ARG A 645 2.55 -8.16 -34.57
N ALA A 646 1.95 -9.09 -35.29
CA ALA A 646 0.52 -9.38 -35.21
C ALA A 646 0.13 -9.92 -33.82
N GLU A 647 0.99 -10.76 -33.26
CA GLU A 647 0.86 -11.35 -31.92
C GLU A 647 0.94 -10.31 -30.78
N TRP A 648 1.43 -9.10 -31.06
CA TRP A 648 1.49 -8.00 -30.09
C TRP A 648 0.49 -6.88 -30.36
N ASN A 649 -0.21 -6.93 -31.50
CA ASN A 649 -0.98 -5.80 -32.03
C ASN A 649 -0.18 -4.48 -31.97
N SER A 650 1.10 -4.53 -32.29
CA SER A 650 2.00 -3.38 -32.16
C SER A 650 3.13 -3.40 -33.18
N TRP A 651 3.84 -2.28 -33.27
CA TRP A 651 4.96 -2.09 -34.19
C TRP A 651 6.28 -2.00 -33.43
N ILE A 652 7.33 -2.57 -34.01
CA ILE A 652 8.72 -2.38 -33.59
C ILE A 652 9.37 -1.39 -34.54
N CYS A 653 9.79 -0.24 -34.01
CA CYS A 653 10.37 0.85 -34.79
C CYS A 653 11.86 1.07 -34.43
N PRO A 654 12.72 1.35 -35.42
CA PRO A 654 14.12 1.68 -35.17
C PRO A 654 14.32 3.08 -34.55
N GLU A 655 13.34 3.96 -34.67
CA GLU A 655 13.43 5.33 -34.20
C GLU A 655 13.31 5.46 -32.68
N ARG A 656 13.95 6.51 -32.12
CA ARG A 656 13.67 7.01 -30.78
C ARG A 656 12.56 8.07 -30.85
N TYR A 657 11.72 8.12 -29.82
CA TYR A 657 10.64 9.09 -29.70
C TYR A 657 10.94 10.11 -28.60
N VAL A 658 10.44 11.32 -28.78
CA VAL A 658 10.46 12.43 -27.82
C VAL A 658 9.02 12.88 -27.58
N GLN A 659 8.77 13.55 -26.48
CA GLN A 659 7.43 13.99 -26.12
C GLN A 659 7.18 15.42 -26.57
N LEU A 660 6.26 15.60 -27.52
CA LEU A 660 5.72 16.90 -27.89
C LEU A 660 4.45 17.16 -27.09
N GLN A 661 4.41 18.27 -26.37
CA GLN A 661 3.22 18.78 -25.70
C GLN A 661 2.84 20.13 -26.30
N VAL A 662 1.56 20.27 -26.65
CA VAL A 662 0.92 21.54 -26.99
C VAL A 662 0.10 21.95 -25.77
N ARG A 663 0.31 23.16 -25.25
CA ARG A 663 -0.42 23.64 -24.07
C ARG A 663 -0.67 25.14 -24.08
N SER A 664 -1.59 25.61 -23.25
CA SER A 664 -1.71 27.04 -22.91
C SER A 664 -1.70 27.20 -21.39
N ASP A 665 -0.70 27.93 -20.89
CA ASP A 665 -0.63 28.29 -19.46
C ASP A 665 -1.60 29.45 -19.13
N ALA A 666 -2.18 30.10 -20.15
CA ALA A 666 -3.25 31.08 -20.01
C ALA A 666 -4.64 30.44 -19.84
N GLY A 667 -4.72 29.10 -19.83
CA GLY A 667 -5.97 28.34 -19.65
C GLY A 667 -6.79 28.15 -20.93
N GLU A 668 -6.28 28.61 -22.08
CA GLU A 668 -6.96 28.44 -23.36
C GLU A 668 -7.02 26.97 -23.77
N ALA A 669 -8.13 26.55 -24.36
CA ALA A 669 -8.21 25.23 -24.97
C ALA A 669 -7.24 25.14 -26.15
N VAL A 670 -6.44 24.08 -26.19
CA VAL A 670 -5.56 23.75 -27.32
C VAL A 670 -6.03 22.49 -28.03
N ALA A 671 -6.82 21.66 -27.35
CA ALA A 671 -7.52 20.52 -27.93
C ALA A 671 -9.03 20.84 -28.08
N PRO A 672 -9.73 20.24 -29.06
CA PRO A 672 -9.21 19.26 -30.00
C PRO A 672 -8.31 19.87 -31.07
N LEU A 673 -7.28 19.12 -31.46
CA LEU A 673 -6.37 19.47 -32.56
C LEU A 673 -6.05 18.23 -33.39
N THR A 674 -5.58 18.41 -34.61
CA THR A 674 -5.03 17.33 -35.45
C THR A 674 -3.54 17.56 -35.64
N LEU A 675 -2.76 16.49 -35.48
CA LEU A 675 -1.32 16.47 -35.75
C LEU A 675 -1.04 15.59 -36.97
N ALA A 676 -0.37 16.12 -37.98
CA ALA A 676 0.05 15.38 -39.18
C ALA A 676 1.57 15.42 -39.34
N ARG A 677 2.20 14.28 -39.66
CA ARG A 677 3.65 14.21 -39.92
C ARG A 677 3.93 14.60 -41.37
N GLY A 678 4.97 15.40 -41.59
CA GLY A 678 5.27 16.02 -42.88
C GLY A 678 5.69 15.07 -44.01
N ASP A 679 5.71 13.76 -43.78
CA ASP A 679 6.02 12.73 -44.77
C ASP A 679 4.78 12.05 -45.38
N GLY A 680 3.58 12.59 -45.11
CA GLY A 680 2.33 12.07 -45.65
C GLY A 680 1.66 10.98 -44.80
N SER A 681 2.17 10.71 -43.59
CA SER A 681 1.49 9.83 -42.63
C SER A 681 0.08 10.33 -42.29
N ALA A 682 -0.85 9.40 -42.04
CA ALA A 682 -2.21 9.77 -41.68
C ALA A 682 -2.24 10.63 -40.41
N ALA A 683 -3.05 11.67 -40.45
CA ALA A 683 -3.15 12.63 -39.36
C ALA A 683 -3.84 12.00 -38.14
N THR A 684 -3.40 12.40 -36.94
CA THR A 684 -3.95 11.93 -35.67
C THR A 684 -4.69 13.07 -34.98
N ALA A 685 -5.99 12.88 -34.73
CA ALA A 685 -6.77 13.78 -33.90
C ALA A 685 -6.39 13.57 -32.44
N LEU A 686 -6.21 14.65 -31.69
CA LEU A 686 -5.95 14.70 -30.26
C LEU A 686 -7.09 15.45 -29.58
N VAL A 687 -7.62 14.88 -28.51
CA VAL A 687 -8.79 15.41 -27.78
C VAL A 687 -8.40 16.09 -26.46
N GLY A 688 -7.14 15.99 -26.06
CA GLY A 688 -6.60 16.55 -24.83
C GLY A 688 -6.86 15.67 -23.61
N ILE A 689 -6.34 16.13 -22.47
CA ILE A 689 -6.54 15.45 -21.18
C ILE A 689 -7.97 15.78 -20.67
N PRO A 690 -8.74 14.79 -20.20
CA PRO A 690 -10.05 15.00 -19.58
C PRO A 690 -10.00 16.09 -18.51
N ASN A 691 -10.96 17.01 -18.54
CA ASN A 691 -11.05 18.19 -17.64
C ASN A 691 -9.85 19.15 -17.70
N ALA A 692 -8.94 18.99 -18.67
CA ALA A 692 -7.79 19.86 -18.91
C ALA A 692 -7.52 20.04 -20.42
N PRO A 693 -8.46 20.64 -21.18
CA PRO A 693 -8.35 20.79 -22.65
C PRO A 693 -7.24 21.76 -23.08
N SER A 694 -6.59 22.43 -22.12
CA SER A 694 -5.44 23.30 -22.34
C SER A 694 -4.13 22.53 -22.55
N ARG A 695 -4.17 21.19 -22.63
CA ARG A 695 -3.02 20.33 -22.87
C ARG A 695 -3.36 19.18 -23.82
N ALA A 696 -2.52 18.99 -24.83
CA ALA A 696 -2.47 17.79 -25.67
C ALA A 696 -1.02 17.33 -25.78
N PHE A 697 -0.80 16.03 -25.94
CA PHE A 697 0.53 15.46 -26.06
C PHE A 697 0.57 14.37 -27.13
N MET A 698 1.75 14.17 -27.71
CA MET A 698 1.99 13.10 -28.64
C MET A 698 3.46 12.69 -28.63
N SER A 699 3.71 11.39 -28.76
CA SER A 699 5.05 10.86 -29.00
C SER A 699 5.43 11.12 -30.45
N VAL A 700 6.57 11.77 -30.67
CA VAL A 700 7.02 12.19 -31.99
C VAL A 700 8.46 11.78 -32.24
N VAL A 701 8.82 11.55 -33.49
CA VAL A 701 10.19 11.26 -33.93
C VAL A 701 10.97 12.58 -34.10
N PRO A 702 12.13 12.76 -33.46
CA PRO A 702 12.99 13.92 -33.67
C PRO A 702 13.55 13.95 -35.11
N GLY A 703 13.88 15.13 -35.60
CA GLY A 703 14.32 15.36 -36.98
C GLY A 703 13.20 15.40 -38.01
N ARG A 704 11.93 15.30 -37.60
CA ARG A 704 10.75 15.37 -38.48
C ARG A 704 9.98 16.69 -38.30
N GLY A 705 9.16 17.01 -39.31
CA GLY A 705 8.21 18.12 -39.26
C GLY A 705 6.78 17.64 -38.98
N TYR A 706 6.03 18.44 -38.22
CA TYR A 706 4.65 18.16 -37.86
C TYR A 706 3.78 19.39 -38.09
N ARG A 707 2.56 19.18 -38.59
CA ARG A 707 1.57 20.22 -38.78
C ARG A 707 0.47 20.08 -37.73
N VAL A 708 0.21 21.16 -37.00
CA VAL A 708 -0.97 21.27 -36.13
C VAL A 708 -2.09 21.95 -36.90
N THR A 709 -3.28 21.36 -36.83
CA THR A 709 -4.53 21.98 -37.25
C THR A 709 -5.43 22.09 -36.04
N TRP A 710 -5.88 23.29 -35.70
CA TRP A 710 -6.83 23.49 -34.60
C TRP A 710 -8.21 23.02 -35.06
N ASN A 711 -8.81 22.09 -34.32
CA ASN A 711 -10.18 21.61 -34.59
C ASN A 711 -11.20 22.30 -33.66
N GLY A 712 -10.77 23.38 -33.01
CA GLY A 712 -11.57 24.24 -32.15
C GLY A 712 -11.08 25.68 -32.27
N ALA A 713 -11.40 26.50 -31.26
CA ALA A 713 -10.88 27.86 -31.19
C ALA A 713 -9.35 27.83 -31.14
N GLN A 714 -8.73 28.64 -31.98
CA GLN A 714 -7.28 28.76 -31.97
C GLN A 714 -6.79 29.48 -30.70
N PRO A 715 -5.84 28.92 -29.94
CA PRO A 715 -5.26 29.61 -28.78
C PRO A 715 -4.45 30.84 -29.21
N LEU A 716 -4.54 31.91 -28.43
CA LEU A 716 -3.74 33.13 -28.60
C LEU A 716 -2.32 32.91 -28.08
N ARG A 717 -2.14 32.11 -27.04
CA ARG A 717 -0.84 31.85 -26.40
C ARG A 717 -0.48 30.36 -26.36
N PRO A 718 -0.42 29.67 -27.51
CA PRO A 718 0.05 28.29 -27.53
C PRO A 718 1.52 28.23 -27.16
N ARG A 719 1.84 27.27 -26.30
CA ARG A 719 3.19 26.84 -25.97
C ARG A 719 3.41 25.42 -26.46
N LEU A 720 4.48 25.27 -27.22
CA LEU A 720 5.03 23.99 -27.62
C LEU A 720 6.16 23.63 -26.66
N VAL A 721 6.12 22.42 -26.12
CA VAL A 721 7.13 21.88 -25.22
C VAL A 721 7.62 20.58 -25.81
N LEU A 722 8.93 20.48 -26.01
CA LEU A 722 9.60 19.23 -26.36
C LEU A 722 10.40 18.74 -25.16
N SER A 723 10.16 17.50 -24.74
CA SER A 723 10.78 16.89 -23.56
C SER A 723 11.14 15.43 -23.80
N ARG A 724 11.85 14.80 -22.85
CA ARG A 724 12.42 13.44 -23.02
C ARG A 724 13.36 13.37 -24.22
N VAL A 725 14.16 14.42 -24.36
CA VAL A 725 15.04 14.72 -25.48
C VAL A 725 16.51 14.44 -25.16
N ALA A 726 17.30 14.28 -26.22
CA ALA A 726 18.76 14.35 -26.18
C ALA A 726 19.24 15.73 -26.68
N GLU A 727 20.48 16.09 -26.35
CA GLU A 727 21.12 17.28 -26.93
C GLU A 727 21.11 17.19 -28.47
N GLY A 728 20.76 18.30 -29.12
CA GLY A 728 20.67 18.38 -30.59
C GLY A 728 19.35 17.87 -31.17
N ASP A 729 18.45 17.29 -30.37
CA ASP A 729 17.11 16.95 -30.85
C ASP A 729 16.39 18.19 -31.36
N ARG A 730 15.73 18.03 -32.51
CA ARG A 730 14.92 19.08 -33.12
C ARG A 730 13.61 18.56 -33.67
N VAL A 731 12.54 19.33 -33.50
CA VAL A 731 11.23 19.06 -34.13
C VAL A 731 10.72 20.35 -34.78
N ARG A 732 10.36 20.28 -36.06
CA ARG A 732 9.70 21.39 -36.76
C ARG A 732 8.19 21.30 -36.54
N VAL A 733 7.56 22.40 -36.16
CA VAL A 733 6.10 22.46 -35.98
C VAL A 733 5.54 23.62 -36.79
N ASP A 734 4.60 23.30 -37.67
CA ASP A 734 3.91 24.23 -38.57
C ASP A 734 2.45 24.36 -38.12
N PHE A 735 1.93 25.56 -37.93
CA PHE A 735 0.54 25.75 -37.48
C PHE A 735 -0.02 27.12 -37.87
N PRO A 736 -1.35 27.23 -38.07
CA PRO A 736 -1.97 28.51 -38.38
C PRO A 736 -1.83 29.47 -37.19
N TYR A 737 -1.54 30.74 -37.45
CA TYR A 737 -1.52 31.82 -36.46
C TYR A 737 -1.93 33.17 -37.08
N PRO A 738 -3.17 33.64 -36.82
CA PRO A 738 -3.74 34.79 -37.53
C PRO A 738 -3.23 36.12 -36.97
N ALA A 739 -2.84 36.19 -35.70
CA ALA A 739 -2.45 37.44 -35.08
C ALA A 739 -1.18 38.03 -35.73
N THR A 740 -1.26 39.34 -36.00
CA THR A 740 -0.19 40.15 -36.59
C THR A 740 -0.12 41.49 -35.86
N PRO A 741 1.04 41.89 -35.30
CA PRO A 741 2.30 41.17 -35.29
C PRO A 741 2.29 39.95 -34.34
N VAL A 742 3.19 38.99 -34.57
CA VAL A 742 3.37 37.83 -33.69
C VAL A 742 4.73 37.91 -32.98
N ARG A 743 4.71 37.61 -31.69
CA ARG A 743 5.90 37.45 -30.85
C ARG A 743 6.14 35.96 -30.63
N VAL A 744 7.29 35.45 -31.06
CA VAL A 744 7.71 34.06 -30.80
C VAL A 744 8.85 34.09 -29.78
N VAL A 745 8.70 33.37 -28.67
CA VAL A 745 9.63 33.38 -27.54
C VAL A 745 10.08 31.96 -27.24
N ARG A 746 11.39 31.74 -27.14
CA ARG A 746 11.94 30.47 -26.62
C ARG A 746 12.10 30.53 -25.11
N ASP A 747 12.00 29.39 -24.43
CA ASP A 747 12.31 29.26 -23.00
C ASP A 747 11.51 30.27 -22.16
N TYR A 748 10.19 30.26 -22.38
CA TYR A 748 9.17 31.08 -21.72
C TYR A 748 9.60 31.63 -20.35
N GLN A 749 9.44 32.95 -20.17
CA GLN A 749 9.90 33.81 -19.05
C GLN A 749 11.32 34.38 -19.18
N ASN A 750 12.28 33.69 -19.80
CA ASN A 750 13.68 34.15 -19.84
C ASN A 750 14.20 34.49 -21.25
N GLY A 751 13.42 34.24 -22.31
CA GLY A 751 13.86 34.42 -23.69
C GLY A 751 13.57 35.78 -24.32
N SER A 752 14.53 36.28 -25.10
CA SER A 752 14.28 37.32 -26.09
C SER A 752 13.40 36.80 -27.23
N PRO A 753 12.58 37.65 -27.87
CA PRO A 753 11.84 37.28 -29.06
C PRO A 753 12.78 36.74 -30.16
N LEU A 754 12.40 35.63 -30.78
CA LEU A 754 13.13 35.08 -31.90
C LEU A 754 12.94 35.98 -33.15
N PRO A 755 14.01 36.30 -33.89
CA PRO A 755 13.90 37.02 -35.15
C PRO A 755 13.17 36.21 -36.22
N VAL A 756 12.54 36.92 -37.16
CA VAL A 756 11.85 36.31 -38.31
C VAL A 756 12.90 35.87 -39.35
N ALA A 757 12.74 34.67 -39.88
CA ALA A 757 13.49 34.15 -41.01
C ALA A 757 12.93 34.68 -42.34
N SER A 758 13.82 34.84 -43.32
CA SER A 758 13.49 35.25 -44.69
C SER A 758 12.80 34.16 -45.53
N SER A 759 12.99 32.89 -45.16
CA SER A 759 12.41 31.72 -45.82
C SER A 759 12.34 30.53 -44.86
N LEU A 760 11.63 29.46 -45.25
CA LEU A 760 11.66 28.19 -44.51
C LEU A 760 13.08 27.64 -44.39
N ALA A 761 13.85 27.66 -45.49
CA ALA A 761 15.23 27.18 -45.51
C ALA A 761 16.13 27.97 -44.55
N ASP A 762 15.93 29.29 -44.45
CA ASP A 762 16.63 30.15 -43.47
C ASP A 762 16.25 29.78 -42.02
N ALA A 763 14.96 29.51 -41.73
CA ALA A 763 14.54 29.05 -40.40
C ALA A 763 15.16 27.68 -40.05
N GLU A 764 15.16 26.73 -41.00
CA GLU A 764 15.75 25.40 -40.82
C GLU A 764 17.27 25.44 -40.64
N ALA A 765 17.96 26.29 -41.39
CA ALA A 765 19.40 26.52 -41.24
C ALA A 765 19.75 27.21 -39.92
N ALA A 766 18.90 28.11 -39.42
CA ALA A 766 19.08 28.81 -38.15
C ALA A 766 18.88 27.91 -36.91
N GLY A 767 18.53 26.62 -37.07
CA GLY A 767 18.49 25.66 -35.97
C GLY A 767 17.58 26.08 -34.82
N GLY A 768 16.45 26.72 -35.13
CA GLY A 768 15.48 27.23 -34.16
C GLY A 768 15.72 28.67 -33.68
N ASP A 769 16.85 29.30 -33.99
CA ASP A 769 17.14 30.70 -33.62
C ASP A 769 16.34 31.73 -34.44
N ARG A 770 15.56 31.27 -35.42
CA ARG A 770 14.59 32.06 -36.17
C ARG A 770 13.27 31.30 -36.32
N TRP A 771 12.19 32.02 -36.57
CA TRP A 771 10.88 31.46 -36.93
C TRP A 771 10.43 32.02 -38.29
N TRP A 772 9.62 31.28 -39.03
CA TRP A 772 9.17 31.69 -40.37
C TRP A 772 7.65 31.77 -40.45
N ARG A 773 7.14 32.77 -41.20
CA ARG A 773 5.74 32.83 -41.61
C ARG A 773 5.66 32.62 -43.11
N ASP A 774 4.92 31.61 -43.53
CA ASP A 774 4.62 31.41 -44.93
C ASP A 774 3.66 32.51 -45.42
N PRO A 775 4.08 33.39 -46.36
CA PRO A 775 3.22 34.46 -46.85
C PRO A 775 2.05 33.95 -47.69
N SER A 776 2.13 32.72 -48.23
CA SER A 776 1.10 32.13 -49.08
C SER A 776 0.00 31.41 -48.28
N THR A 777 0.37 30.76 -47.17
CA THR A 777 -0.57 29.97 -46.36
C THR A 777 -0.89 30.60 -45.00
N GLY A 778 -0.10 31.58 -44.56
CA GLY A 778 -0.21 32.18 -43.23
C GLY A 778 0.27 31.29 -42.08
N LEU A 779 0.81 30.09 -42.39
CA LEU A 779 1.35 29.18 -41.39
C LEU A 779 2.60 29.76 -40.74
N VAL A 780 2.69 29.61 -39.42
CA VAL A 780 3.90 29.90 -38.65
C VAL A 780 4.65 28.59 -38.43
N THR A 781 5.95 28.62 -38.75
CA THR A 781 6.89 27.52 -38.56
C THR A 781 7.85 27.87 -37.43
N VAL A 782 7.95 26.98 -36.46
CA VAL A 782 8.96 27.05 -35.38
C VAL A 782 9.73 25.75 -35.30
N ILE A 783 10.99 25.82 -34.87
CA ILE A 783 11.83 24.65 -34.66
C ILE A 783 12.19 24.58 -33.18
N LEU A 784 11.64 23.57 -32.51
CA LEU A 784 12.00 23.23 -31.14
C LEU A 784 13.35 22.52 -31.18
N HIS A 785 14.43 23.26 -30.96
CA HIS A 785 15.79 22.71 -30.89
C HIS A 785 16.28 22.67 -29.45
N VAL A 786 16.81 21.52 -29.05
CA VAL A 786 17.30 21.24 -27.70
C VAL A 786 18.76 21.62 -27.61
N ARG A 787 19.04 22.69 -26.85
CA ARG A 787 20.40 23.19 -26.62
C ARG A 787 21.16 22.32 -25.63
N SER A 788 22.49 22.44 -25.66
CA SER A 788 23.37 21.75 -24.71
C SER A 788 22.99 22.00 -23.26
N GLY A 789 23.06 20.95 -22.43
CA GLY A 789 22.70 20.99 -21.02
C GLY A 789 21.19 21.12 -20.70
N ARG A 790 20.31 21.05 -21.71
CA ARG A 790 18.85 21.17 -21.52
C ARG A 790 18.18 19.80 -21.62
N THR A 791 17.21 19.56 -20.73
CA THR A 791 16.35 18.36 -20.72
C THR A 791 14.98 18.58 -21.39
N SER A 792 14.72 19.81 -21.83
CA SER A 792 13.55 20.21 -22.59
C SER A 792 13.81 21.52 -23.34
N THR A 793 12.96 21.84 -24.32
CA THR A 793 12.93 23.14 -25.01
C THR A 793 11.49 23.59 -25.17
N THR A 794 11.25 24.90 -25.08
CA THR A 794 9.91 25.46 -25.21
C THR A 794 9.89 26.61 -26.20
N VAL A 795 8.78 26.73 -26.93
CA VAL A 795 8.49 27.88 -27.80
C VAL A 795 7.06 28.31 -27.52
N GLU A 796 6.87 29.58 -27.18
CA GLU A 796 5.57 30.20 -26.97
C GLU A 796 5.33 31.30 -28.00
N LEU A 797 4.08 31.43 -28.44
CA LEU A 797 3.64 32.48 -29.33
C LEU A 797 2.69 33.41 -28.59
N GLN A 798 2.75 34.69 -28.90
CA GLN A 798 1.90 35.71 -28.30
C GLN A 798 1.53 36.75 -29.37
N PRO A 799 0.32 37.33 -29.30
CA PRO A 799 0.02 38.54 -30.06
C PRO A 799 0.91 39.69 -29.53
N GLN A 800 1.36 40.57 -30.43
CA GLN A 800 2.03 41.82 -30.06
C GLN A 800 1.06 42.98 -29.96
#